data_AF-A0A157Q1Y8-F1
#
_entry.id   AF-A0A157Q1Y8-F1
#
_cell.length_a   1.000
_cell.length_b   1.000
_cell.length_c   1.000
_cell.angle_alpha   90.00
_cell.angle_beta   90.00
_cell.angle_gamma   90.00
#
_symmetry.space_group_name_H-M   'P 1'
#
loop_
_entity.id
_entity.type
_entity.pdbx_description
1 polymer ?
#
loop_
_entity_poly.entity_id
_entity_poly.type
_entity_poly.pdbx_seq_one_letter_code
_entity_poly.pdbx_strand_id
1 'polypeptide(L)'
;MRQILSFGLAAVIAASSCALPVQSAQAQQSDNRVSLNFVDTDIPAVLRALSVFTQRNFLVDPRVKGKITLVSERPVSREQALSMLTGALRLQGFAIVDVDGVTRVVPEADGKLQGSPVVSDGARSPGTGRAANGAMSMEDFARGSQMVTRVFSLKYENAANLVPVLRPMVPPNNPINAYPGNNTLVITDYADNLERIAQVIARIDVPSSLDTDIVPIQYGIASDIAALASQLMDGQGGAGQGAGADASRMAIVADPRSNSVLIRSGNPARTRLARDLIAKLDARQKDAGNLHVVYLRNAQATRMAHVLGGLLNGQSQTQSVGGTSGTAGSVGGAGTGLSGRSTSSSSTRSSSSSSRSFGSSSSSGVGSSSSGGLGSNTQQISREDPSDASEPVSYAAGGAVIQADPSTNTLIISAPEPLYRSLREVIDQLDQRRAQVLVESMIVEVNANSGSEFGIQWMTGGNGLSSGRTSFIGGTNLGGSGITAGGATTLDSLGSGLSLGLVKGTVDVLGNEVINLGVLARALQDSGQANILSTPNLLTLDNEQASILVGQTVPFVTGSYVTSGSDSTSNPFQTVEREDIGLKLNIRPQISEGGAVKLDIYQEVSSIDDARSNATTGIVTNKRAIDTSVLIDDGQIIVLGGLLEDSMTISSKNIPGLSNIPLLGALFRYDSRQRTKTNLMVFLRPYVLRDSRSSANVTLDRYDYMRRAQSNAQPGQHWLLPDMQGAQLPPANVPVVGERPYDLRPEHADATMRRPGPASTQSTAVRQLPQRPDQDESNQPIRASLPLGVSVARDPSAIYGQADTSTTTLQIASVDTQEEADQIVKRVQISGLNAYSRVGPGGQGAVVRAAVARDATTVDTSLNLLRQLGFKPELVTNM
;
A
#
# COMPACT_ATOMS: atom_id res chain seq x y z
N MET A 1 40.74 -29.66 45.28
CA MET A 1 41.15 -28.74 44.19
C MET A 1 42.24 -29.41 43.36
N ARG A 2 42.12 -29.30 42.04
CA ARG A 2 43.05 -29.74 40.98
C ARG A 2 43.23 -31.26 40.76
N GLN A 3 42.43 -31.73 39.80
CA GLN A 3 42.75 -32.55 38.63
C GLN A 3 43.94 -33.54 38.63
N ILE A 4 43.56 -34.77 38.19
CA ILE A 4 44.15 -35.64 37.15
C ILE A 4 45.12 -36.75 37.61
N LEU A 5 44.63 -37.99 37.38
CA LEU A 5 45.24 -39.23 36.82
C LEU A 5 46.65 -39.65 37.33
N SER A 6 47.00 -40.92 37.55
CA SER A 6 46.63 -42.16 36.85
C SER A 6 47.36 -43.37 37.50
N PHE A 7 46.79 -44.57 37.31
CA PHE A 7 47.41 -45.92 37.18
C PHE A 7 48.02 -46.69 38.38
N GLY A 8 47.64 -47.96 38.47
CA GLY A 8 48.14 -49.06 39.34
C GLY A 8 46.95 -49.93 39.81
N LEU A 9 46.89 -51.26 39.68
CA LEU A 9 47.59 -52.26 40.50
C LEU A 9 47.13 -53.69 40.04
N ALA A 10 48.02 -54.64 39.71
CA ALA A 10 48.46 -55.81 40.51
C ALA A 10 47.33 -56.55 41.31
N ALA A 11 47.07 -57.84 41.05
CA ALA A 11 47.61 -59.02 41.79
C ALA A 11 47.04 -59.10 43.24
N VAL A 12 46.53 -60.20 43.83
CA VAL A 12 46.82 -61.63 43.68
C VAL A 12 45.94 -62.40 44.73
N ILE A 13 45.56 -63.65 44.44
CA ILE A 13 45.42 -64.80 45.38
C ILE A 13 44.23 -64.89 46.38
N ALA A 14 43.32 -65.81 46.03
CA ALA A 14 43.04 -67.12 46.67
C ALA A 14 42.00 -67.33 47.78
N ALA A 15 41.51 -68.59 47.69
CA ALA A 15 41.00 -69.48 48.71
C ALA A 15 39.55 -69.25 49.16
N SER A 16 38.71 -70.25 49.41
CA SER A 16 38.70 -71.71 49.26
C SER A 16 37.34 -72.16 49.81
N SER A 17 36.98 -73.42 49.55
CA SER A 17 36.20 -74.31 50.46
C SER A 17 34.68 -74.44 50.24
N CYS A 18 34.33 -75.56 49.59
CA CYS A 18 33.43 -76.62 50.07
C CYS A 18 32.37 -76.31 51.14
N ALA A 19 31.10 -76.63 50.82
CA ALA A 19 30.19 -77.51 51.59
C ALA A 19 28.80 -77.47 50.93
N LEU A 20 28.39 -78.46 50.14
CA LEU A 20 27.63 -79.68 50.49
C LEU A 20 26.26 -79.63 49.76
N PRO A 21 25.87 -80.72 49.07
CA PRO A 21 24.57 -80.81 48.43
C PRO A 21 23.52 -81.23 49.47
N VAL A 22 22.46 -80.44 49.64
CA VAL A 22 21.30 -80.91 50.40
C VAL A 22 20.41 -81.69 49.46
N GLN A 23 20.64 -83.00 49.49
CA GLN A 23 19.73 -84.02 49.03
C GLN A 23 18.51 -83.99 49.97
N SER A 24 17.36 -83.53 49.48
CA SER A 24 16.08 -83.71 50.17
C SER A 24 15.05 -84.28 49.20
N ALA A 25 14.87 -85.58 49.36
CA ALA A 25 13.65 -86.34 49.12
C ALA A 25 12.91 -86.11 47.80
N GLN A 26 13.19 -86.99 46.84
CA GLN A 26 12.11 -87.57 46.04
C GLN A 26 11.12 -88.19 47.01
N ALA A 27 10.07 -87.44 47.37
CA ALA A 27 8.86 -88.07 47.86
C ALA A 27 8.38 -88.97 46.72
N GLN A 28 8.36 -90.28 46.95
CA GLN A 28 7.47 -91.17 46.24
C GLN A 28 6.07 -90.57 46.36
N GLN A 29 5.69 -89.81 45.34
CA GLN A 29 4.31 -89.50 45.09
C GLN A 29 3.71 -90.86 44.80
N SER A 30 3.05 -91.41 45.81
CA SER A 30 2.19 -92.58 45.65
C SER A 30 1.43 -92.37 44.35
N ASP A 31 1.50 -93.34 43.44
CA ASP A 31 0.81 -93.33 42.16
C ASP A 31 -0.70 -93.35 42.47
N ASN A 32 -1.22 -92.19 42.87
CA ASN A 32 -2.59 -91.87 43.19
C ASN A 32 -3.30 -91.57 41.89
N ARG A 33 -3.18 -92.51 40.94
CA ARG A 33 -3.86 -92.45 39.67
C ARG A 33 -4.98 -93.46 39.70
N VAL A 34 -6.20 -92.98 39.48
CA VAL A 34 -7.41 -93.79 39.49
C VAL A 34 -8.10 -93.61 38.14
N SER A 35 -8.62 -94.69 37.58
CA SER A 35 -9.52 -94.61 36.42
C SER A 35 -10.90 -94.15 36.90
N LEU A 36 -11.38 -93.04 36.35
CA LEU A 36 -12.73 -92.54 36.62
C LEU A 36 -13.69 -93.20 35.62
N ASN A 37 -14.71 -93.90 36.11
CA ASN A 37 -15.76 -94.46 35.27
C ASN A 37 -17.13 -94.21 35.91
N PHE A 38 -17.66 -93.01 35.69
CA PHE A 38 -19.01 -92.61 36.09
C PHE A 38 -19.83 -92.41 34.83
N VAL A 39 -20.84 -93.25 34.60
CA VAL A 39 -21.76 -93.12 33.46
C VAL A 39 -23.13 -92.80 34.04
N ASP A 40 -23.72 -91.68 33.61
CA ASP A 40 -25.05 -91.22 34.04
C ASP A 40 -25.24 -91.22 35.58
N THR A 41 -24.21 -90.81 36.33
CA THR A 41 -24.21 -90.86 37.80
C THR A 41 -24.61 -89.52 38.40
N ASP A 42 -25.41 -89.55 39.47
CA ASP A 42 -25.84 -88.33 40.18
C ASP A 42 -24.62 -87.51 40.69
N ILE A 43 -24.65 -86.19 40.47
CA ILE A 43 -23.55 -85.27 40.85
C ILE A 43 -23.12 -85.44 42.33
N PRO A 44 -24.03 -85.53 43.33
CA PRO A 44 -23.62 -85.72 44.73
C PRO A 44 -22.96 -87.09 45.01
N ALA A 45 -23.21 -88.10 44.18
CA ALA A 45 -22.54 -89.40 44.29
C ALA A 45 -21.10 -89.33 43.75
N VAL A 46 -20.91 -88.67 42.61
CA VAL A 46 -19.57 -88.45 42.03
C VAL A 46 -18.72 -87.54 42.92
N LEU A 47 -19.30 -86.48 43.49
CA LEU A 47 -18.61 -85.57 44.41
C LEU A 47 -18.15 -86.26 45.70
N ARG A 48 -18.93 -87.20 46.24
CA ARG A 48 -18.52 -88.02 47.40
C ARG A 48 -17.41 -89.03 47.05
N ALA A 49 -17.45 -89.61 45.85
CA ALA A 49 -16.38 -90.51 45.40
C ALA A 49 -15.07 -89.75 45.19
N LEU A 50 -15.16 -88.56 44.59
CA LEU A 50 -14.01 -87.69 44.37
C LEU A 50 -13.53 -87.00 45.65
N SER A 51 -14.39 -86.72 46.63
CA SER A 51 -13.98 -86.13 47.92
C SER A 51 -12.97 -87.02 48.65
N VAL A 52 -13.18 -88.33 48.61
CA VAL A 52 -12.28 -89.33 49.21
C VAL A 52 -10.96 -89.39 48.45
N PHE A 53 -11.00 -89.32 47.11
CA PHE A 53 -9.81 -89.40 46.27
C PHE A 53 -8.94 -88.12 46.30
N THR A 54 -9.58 -86.95 46.25
CA THR A 54 -8.90 -85.65 46.24
C THR A 54 -8.60 -85.13 47.65
N GLN A 55 -9.06 -85.81 48.71
CA GLN A 55 -8.95 -85.38 50.11
C GLN A 55 -9.51 -83.96 50.34
N ARG A 56 -10.55 -83.59 49.58
CA ARG A 56 -11.22 -82.28 49.67
C ARG A 56 -12.66 -82.46 50.09
N ASN A 57 -13.10 -81.63 51.01
CA ASN A 57 -14.50 -81.62 51.43
C ASN A 57 -15.31 -80.78 50.45
N PHE A 58 -16.28 -81.42 49.79
CA PHE A 58 -17.23 -80.75 48.91
C PHE A 58 -18.53 -80.46 49.68
N LEU A 59 -18.92 -79.18 49.74
CA LEU A 59 -20.23 -78.76 50.22
C LEU A 59 -21.13 -78.49 49.01
N VAL A 60 -22.20 -79.27 48.86
CA VAL A 60 -23.09 -79.20 47.69
C VAL A 60 -24.36 -78.44 48.04
N ASP A 61 -24.69 -77.42 47.25
CA ASP A 61 -25.97 -76.72 47.38
C ASP A 61 -27.13 -77.66 46.95
N PRO A 62 -28.27 -77.70 47.67
CA PRO A 62 -29.44 -78.50 47.30
C PRO A 62 -29.98 -78.28 45.87
N ARG A 63 -29.62 -77.15 45.25
CA ARG A 63 -29.99 -76.78 43.87
C ARG A 63 -29.14 -77.50 42.81
N VAL A 64 -28.03 -78.12 43.18
CA VAL A 64 -27.15 -78.88 42.28
C VAL A 64 -27.74 -80.29 42.07
N LYS A 65 -28.67 -80.38 41.11
CA LYS A 65 -29.28 -81.65 40.67
C LYS A 65 -28.93 -81.91 39.22
N GLY A 66 -28.53 -83.15 38.93
CA GLY A 66 -28.14 -83.56 37.59
C GLY A 66 -27.34 -84.84 37.61
N LYS A 67 -27.18 -85.43 36.44
CA LYS A 67 -26.36 -86.62 36.22
C LYS A 67 -25.17 -86.24 35.36
N ILE A 68 -23.97 -86.67 35.72
CA ILE A 68 -22.74 -86.42 34.95
C ILE A 68 -22.14 -87.74 34.46
N THR A 69 -21.50 -87.66 33.30
CA THR A 69 -20.69 -88.75 32.74
C THR A 69 -19.24 -88.31 32.73
N LEU A 70 -18.39 -89.06 33.44
CA LEU A 70 -16.97 -88.82 33.60
C LEU A 70 -16.23 -90.15 33.38
N VAL A 71 -15.67 -90.32 32.19
CA VAL A 71 -14.96 -91.54 31.79
C VAL A 71 -13.53 -91.18 31.43
N SER A 72 -12.57 -91.89 32.02
CA SER A 72 -11.15 -91.81 31.66
C SER A 72 -10.58 -93.18 31.38
N GLU A 73 -10.15 -93.42 30.14
CA GLU A 73 -9.50 -94.67 29.71
C GLU A 73 -8.07 -94.80 30.23
N ARG A 74 -7.46 -93.69 30.67
CA ARG A 74 -6.12 -93.64 31.27
C ARG A 74 -6.22 -93.29 32.76
N PRO A 75 -5.34 -93.83 33.62
CA PRO A 75 -5.29 -93.44 35.03
C PRO A 75 -5.00 -91.93 35.15
N VAL A 76 -5.87 -91.18 35.83
CA VAL A 76 -5.74 -89.70 35.98
C VAL A 76 -5.22 -89.34 37.36
N SER A 77 -4.39 -88.29 37.44
CA SER A 77 -3.94 -87.74 38.73
C SER A 77 -5.08 -87.03 39.48
N ARG A 78 -4.88 -86.74 40.77
CA ARG A 78 -5.85 -86.00 41.61
C ARG A 78 -6.24 -84.65 41.01
N GLU A 79 -5.27 -83.92 40.47
CA GLU A 79 -5.44 -82.60 39.85
C GLU A 79 -6.17 -82.72 38.52
N GLN A 80 -5.82 -83.73 37.72
CA GLN A 80 -6.51 -84.00 36.45
C GLN A 80 -7.97 -84.42 36.70
N ALA A 81 -8.22 -85.30 37.67
CA ALA A 81 -9.56 -85.69 38.08
C ALA A 81 -10.41 -84.48 38.53
N LEU A 82 -9.81 -83.56 39.30
CA LEU A 82 -10.46 -82.32 39.71
C LEU A 82 -10.75 -81.40 38.52
N SER A 83 -9.83 -81.27 37.57
CA SER A 83 -10.04 -80.45 36.35
C SER A 83 -11.14 -81.04 35.46
N MET A 84 -11.20 -82.37 35.33
CA MET A 84 -12.25 -83.06 34.56
C MET A 84 -13.62 -82.94 35.25
N LEU A 85 -13.68 -83.05 36.57
CA LEU A 85 -14.88 -82.78 37.36
C LEU A 85 -15.34 -81.33 37.18
N THR A 86 -14.41 -80.37 37.28
CA THR A 86 -14.73 -78.94 37.15
C THR A 86 -15.20 -78.62 35.73
N GLY A 87 -14.59 -79.21 34.71
CA GLY A 87 -15.04 -79.12 33.32
C GLY A 87 -16.42 -79.72 33.10
N ALA A 88 -16.71 -80.90 33.68
CA ALA A 88 -18.02 -81.54 33.59
C ALA A 88 -19.11 -80.74 34.32
N LEU A 89 -18.83 -80.18 35.50
CA LEU A 89 -19.74 -79.31 36.23
C LEU A 89 -20.00 -77.99 35.49
N ARG A 90 -18.97 -77.42 34.86
CA ARG A 90 -19.08 -76.23 34.01
C ARG A 90 -20.02 -76.45 32.84
N LEU A 91 -19.96 -77.62 32.18
CA LEU A 91 -20.89 -77.95 31.09
C LEU A 91 -22.35 -78.02 31.55
N GLN A 92 -22.59 -78.24 32.84
CA GLN A 92 -23.92 -78.28 33.43
C GLN A 92 -24.32 -76.98 34.15
N GLY A 93 -23.52 -75.92 34.04
CA GLY A 93 -23.83 -74.61 34.64
C GLY A 93 -23.60 -74.53 36.16
N PHE A 94 -22.77 -75.43 36.71
CA PHE A 94 -22.35 -75.41 38.10
C PHE A 94 -20.89 -74.97 38.20
N ALA A 95 -20.58 -74.17 39.22
CA ALA A 95 -19.24 -73.68 39.51
C ALA A 95 -18.75 -74.24 40.85
N ILE A 96 -17.45 -74.48 40.91
CA ILE A 96 -16.74 -74.79 42.14
C ILE A 96 -16.09 -73.50 42.65
N VAL A 97 -16.36 -73.14 43.91
CA VAL A 97 -15.74 -72.01 44.60
C VAL A 97 -15.11 -72.48 45.90
N ASP A 98 -13.87 -72.11 46.16
CA ASP A 98 -13.18 -72.44 47.41
C ASP A 98 -13.27 -71.26 48.38
N VAL A 99 -13.90 -71.47 49.54
CA VAL A 99 -14.12 -70.43 50.55
C VAL A 99 -13.73 -71.01 51.91
N ASP A 100 -12.75 -70.39 52.57
CA ASP A 100 -12.28 -70.77 53.92
C ASP A 100 -11.90 -72.25 54.06
N GLY A 101 -11.24 -72.82 53.04
CA GLY A 101 -10.77 -74.21 53.04
C GLY A 101 -11.86 -75.27 52.81
N VAL A 102 -13.07 -74.84 52.44
CA VAL A 102 -14.17 -75.72 52.04
C VAL A 102 -14.56 -75.45 50.60
N THR A 103 -14.54 -76.49 49.77
CA THR A 103 -14.88 -76.39 48.36
C THR A 103 -16.40 -76.49 48.18
N ARG A 104 -17.05 -75.40 47.78
CA ARG A 104 -18.50 -75.33 47.58
C ARG A 104 -18.85 -75.54 46.11
N VAL A 105 -19.88 -76.34 45.84
CA VAL A 105 -20.45 -76.50 44.50
C VAL A 105 -21.79 -75.77 44.47
N VAL A 106 -21.85 -74.70 43.68
CA VAL A 106 -22.98 -73.79 43.58
C VAL A 106 -23.37 -73.58 42.11
N PRO A 107 -24.61 -73.18 41.80
CA PRO A 107 -24.94 -72.68 40.47
C PRO A 107 -23.98 -71.56 40.04
N GLU A 108 -23.61 -71.51 38.75
CA GLU A 108 -22.63 -70.54 38.22
C GLU A 108 -23.00 -69.08 38.52
N ALA A 109 -24.30 -68.76 38.55
CA ALA A 109 -24.80 -67.43 38.91
C ALA A 109 -24.45 -67.03 40.35
N ASP A 110 -24.53 -67.97 41.30
CA ASP A 110 -24.27 -67.74 42.72
C ASP A 110 -22.75 -67.79 43.02
N GLY A 111 -21.99 -68.57 42.23
CA GLY A 111 -20.53 -68.66 42.34
C GLY A 111 -19.81 -67.32 42.11
N LYS A 112 -20.44 -66.38 41.39
CA LYS A 112 -19.92 -65.02 41.17
C LYS A 112 -19.92 -64.15 42.42
N LEU A 113 -20.80 -64.44 43.38
CA LEU A 113 -21.01 -63.61 44.57
C LEU A 113 -20.28 -64.13 45.81
N GLN A 114 -19.91 -65.42 45.85
CA GLN A 114 -19.54 -66.10 47.09
C GLN A 114 -18.03 -66.28 47.36
N GLY A 115 -17.12 -65.85 46.47
CA GLY A 115 -15.69 -65.89 46.82
C GLY A 115 -14.74 -66.06 45.65
N SER A 116 -14.66 -65.07 44.76
CA SER A 116 -13.56 -65.00 43.81
C SER A 116 -12.41 -64.18 44.41
N PRO A 117 -11.19 -64.72 44.58
CA PRO A 117 -10.03 -63.89 44.90
C PRO A 117 -9.85 -62.82 43.79
N VAL A 118 -9.50 -61.59 44.17
CA VAL A 118 -9.18 -60.53 43.20
C VAL A 118 -7.69 -60.57 42.94
N VAL A 119 -7.31 -60.92 41.71
CA VAL A 119 -5.91 -60.90 41.30
C VAL A 119 -5.66 -59.56 40.60
N SER A 120 -4.87 -58.71 41.23
CA SER A 120 -4.32 -57.55 40.55
C SER A 120 -3.04 -57.96 39.83
N ASP A 121 -2.82 -57.39 38.64
CA ASP A 121 -1.54 -57.53 37.94
C ASP A 121 -0.50 -56.69 38.67
N GLY A 122 0.07 -57.26 39.74
CA GLY A 122 1.20 -56.70 40.45
C GLY A 122 2.43 -56.80 39.57
N ALA A 123 2.65 -55.80 38.71
CA ALA A 123 3.97 -55.55 38.13
C ALA A 123 4.98 -55.58 39.29
N ARG A 124 5.99 -56.45 39.19
CA ARG A 124 7.14 -56.51 40.11
C ARG A 124 7.62 -55.09 40.39
N SER A 125 7.30 -54.55 41.56
CA SER A 125 8.05 -53.43 42.12
C SER A 125 9.28 -54.05 42.80
N PRO A 126 10.50 -53.83 42.28
CA PRO A 126 11.69 -54.33 42.94
C PRO A 126 11.90 -53.50 44.21
N GLY A 127 11.65 -54.12 45.37
CA GLY A 127 11.98 -53.56 46.67
C GLY A 127 10.76 -53.13 47.48
N THR A 128 10.16 -54.09 48.19
CA THR A 128 9.74 -54.00 49.60
C THR A 128 8.94 -55.27 49.90
N GLY A 129 9.54 -56.15 50.71
CA GLY A 129 9.02 -57.49 51.01
C GLY A 129 7.86 -57.48 51.99
N ARG A 130 6.68 -57.02 51.58
CA ARG A 130 5.45 -57.26 52.32
C ARG A 130 4.32 -57.56 51.34
N ALA A 131 4.06 -58.86 51.15
CA ALA A 131 2.90 -59.34 50.43
C ALA A 131 1.63 -58.80 51.11
N ALA A 132 0.78 -58.11 50.35
CA ALA A 132 -0.57 -57.83 50.80
C ALA A 132 -1.31 -59.17 50.93
N ASN A 133 -1.75 -59.50 52.14
CA ASN A 133 -2.54 -60.69 52.44
C ASN A 133 -3.74 -60.77 51.48
N GLY A 134 -3.72 -61.72 50.55
CA GLY A 134 -4.84 -62.01 49.64
C GLY A 134 -4.49 -62.15 48.15
N ALA A 135 -3.29 -61.73 47.71
CA ALA A 135 -2.87 -61.89 46.31
C ALA A 135 -2.10 -63.21 46.11
N MET A 136 -2.72 -64.17 45.42
CA MET A 136 -2.05 -65.41 44.99
C MET A 136 -0.98 -65.10 43.93
N SER A 137 0.12 -65.85 43.94
CA SER A 137 1.17 -65.74 42.93
C SER A 137 0.66 -66.24 41.57
N MET A 138 1.19 -65.69 40.46
CA MET A 138 0.83 -66.09 39.08
C MET A 138 1.01 -67.61 38.85
N GLU A 139 1.92 -68.24 39.58
CA GLU A 139 2.26 -69.66 39.47
C GLU A 139 1.25 -70.56 40.19
N ASP A 140 0.63 -70.07 41.28
CA ASP A 140 -0.50 -70.72 41.94
C ASP A 140 -1.82 -70.51 41.17
N PHE A 141 -1.92 -69.40 40.43
CA PHE A 141 -3.07 -69.02 39.59
C PHE A 141 -3.26 -69.96 38.38
N ALA A 142 -2.18 -70.37 37.71
CA ALA A 142 -2.23 -71.22 36.51
C ALA A 142 -2.67 -72.68 36.78
N ARG A 143 -2.81 -73.08 38.06
CA ARG A 143 -3.19 -74.44 38.46
C ARG A 143 -4.66 -74.57 38.87
N GLY A 144 -5.42 -73.47 38.90
CA GLY A 144 -6.79 -73.46 39.41
C GLY A 144 -7.85 -73.34 38.33
N SER A 145 -8.73 -74.34 38.17
CA SER A 145 -9.92 -74.28 37.29
C SER A 145 -11.08 -73.44 37.86
N GLN A 146 -10.80 -72.48 38.74
CA GLN A 146 -11.81 -71.69 39.46
C GLN A 146 -12.13 -70.37 38.75
N MET A 147 -13.28 -69.77 39.10
CA MET A 147 -13.65 -68.43 38.65
C MET A 147 -12.92 -67.37 39.47
N VAL A 148 -12.28 -66.42 38.78
CA VAL A 148 -11.45 -65.37 39.38
C VAL A 148 -11.84 -64.02 38.76
N THR A 149 -11.65 -62.94 39.50
CA THR A 149 -11.82 -61.57 39.02
C THR A 149 -10.45 -60.94 38.90
N ARG A 150 -10.06 -60.55 37.67
CA ARG A 150 -8.77 -59.92 37.38
C ARG A 150 -8.95 -58.49 36.93
N VAL A 151 -8.07 -57.62 37.43
CA VAL A 151 -7.97 -56.22 37.01
C VAL A 151 -6.78 -56.06 36.07
N PHE A 152 -7.04 -55.65 34.83
CA PHE A 152 -6.03 -55.32 33.82
C PHE A 152 -5.85 -53.80 33.74
N SER A 153 -4.62 -53.30 33.75
CA SER A 153 -4.29 -51.90 33.51
C SER A 153 -3.72 -51.73 32.10
N LEU A 154 -4.25 -50.77 31.34
CA LEU A 154 -3.85 -50.47 29.97
C LEU A 154 -3.02 -49.18 29.90
N LYS A 155 -1.98 -49.15 29.08
CA LYS A 155 -1.03 -48.03 28.99
C LYS A 155 -1.26 -47.11 27.78
N TYR A 156 -1.62 -47.68 26.64
CA TYR A 156 -1.64 -47.00 25.35
C TYR A 156 -3.04 -46.93 24.75
N GLU A 157 -3.83 -47.99 24.90
CA GLU A 157 -5.21 -48.05 24.41
C GLU A 157 -6.25 -47.75 25.48
N ASN A 158 -7.43 -47.24 25.07
CA ASN A 158 -8.51 -46.93 26.00
C ASN A 158 -9.28 -48.19 26.42
N ALA A 159 -9.54 -48.35 27.72
CA ALA A 159 -10.30 -49.48 28.27
C ALA A 159 -11.69 -49.65 27.65
N ALA A 160 -12.39 -48.57 27.32
CA ALA A 160 -13.71 -48.65 26.69
C ALA A 160 -13.64 -49.23 25.27
N ASN A 161 -12.56 -48.94 24.53
CA ASN A 161 -12.38 -49.38 23.14
C ASN A 161 -12.10 -50.90 23.05
N LEU A 162 -11.56 -51.50 24.11
CA LEU A 162 -11.29 -52.95 24.15
C LEU A 162 -12.51 -53.80 24.51
N VAL A 163 -13.55 -53.24 25.15
CA VAL A 163 -14.73 -54.02 25.56
C VAL A 163 -15.40 -54.73 24.37
N PRO A 164 -15.68 -54.08 23.21
CA PRO A 164 -16.28 -54.75 22.07
C PRO A 164 -15.38 -55.84 21.46
N VAL A 165 -14.06 -55.66 21.52
CA VAL A 165 -13.06 -56.62 21.00
C VAL A 165 -12.98 -57.85 21.90
N LEU A 166 -13.09 -57.67 23.22
CA LEU A 166 -12.99 -58.74 24.21
C LEU A 166 -14.32 -59.45 24.48
N ARG A 167 -15.46 -58.81 24.17
CA ARG A 167 -16.81 -59.36 24.45
C ARG A 167 -17.05 -60.75 23.83
N PRO A 168 -16.61 -61.08 22.60
CA PRO A 168 -16.76 -62.42 22.03
C PRO A 168 -15.95 -63.51 22.75
N MET A 169 -14.92 -63.13 23.51
CA MET A 169 -14.05 -64.07 24.22
C MET A 169 -14.51 -64.38 25.65
N VAL A 170 -15.54 -63.68 26.14
CA VAL A 170 -16.10 -63.88 27.49
C VAL A 170 -17.55 -64.38 27.35
N PRO A 171 -17.97 -65.41 28.10
CA PRO A 171 -19.35 -65.89 28.08
C PRO A 171 -20.36 -64.76 28.36
N PRO A 172 -21.56 -64.78 27.74
CA PRO A 172 -22.54 -63.68 27.88
C PRO A 172 -22.97 -63.46 29.34
N ASN A 173 -22.90 -64.50 30.16
CA ASN A 173 -23.27 -64.48 31.57
C ASN A 173 -22.22 -63.78 32.47
N ASN A 174 -21.02 -63.50 31.97
CA ASN A 174 -19.93 -62.94 32.76
C ASN A 174 -19.77 -61.42 32.50
N PRO A 175 -19.66 -60.60 33.57
CA PRO A 175 -19.52 -59.15 33.42
C PRO A 175 -18.09 -58.76 32.99
N ILE A 176 -18.00 -57.77 32.10
CA ILE A 176 -16.78 -57.05 31.75
C ILE A 176 -17.05 -55.57 32.05
N ASN A 177 -16.29 -54.99 32.97
CA ASN A 177 -16.42 -53.57 33.32
C ASN A 177 -15.14 -52.84 32.93
N ALA A 178 -15.27 -51.83 32.06
CA ALA A 178 -14.20 -50.90 31.76
C ALA A 178 -14.37 -49.65 32.63
N TYR A 179 -13.28 -49.21 33.23
CA TYR A 179 -13.16 -47.92 33.89
C TYR A 179 -12.22 -47.03 33.07
N PRO A 180 -12.77 -46.14 32.23
CA PRO A 180 -11.96 -45.29 31.37
C PRO A 180 -11.09 -44.29 32.14
N GLY A 181 -11.51 -43.90 33.35
CA GLY A 181 -10.82 -42.87 34.14
C GLY A 181 -9.44 -43.27 34.65
N ASN A 182 -9.25 -44.53 35.04
CA ASN A 182 -7.94 -45.10 35.42
C ASN A 182 -7.42 -46.11 34.38
N ASN A 183 -8.08 -46.17 33.22
CA ASN A 183 -7.78 -47.06 32.11
C ASN A 183 -7.62 -48.54 32.54
N THR A 184 -8.55 -49.02 33.36
CA THR A 184 -8.56 -50.41 33.85
C THR A 184 -9.76 -51.20 33.34
N LEU A 185 -9.55 -52.50 33.12
CA LEU A 185 -10.57 -53.49 32.76
C LEU A 185 -10.69 -54.50 33.88
N VAL A 186 -11.89 -54.65 34.44
CA VAL A 186 -12.21 -55.68 35.44
C VAL A 186 -12.99 -56.78 34.75
N ILE A 187 -12.45 -57.99 34.74
CA ILE A 187 -13.01 -59.15 34.06
C ILE A 187 -13.13 -60.30 35.06
N THR A 188 -14.33 -60.88 35.17
CA THR A 188 -14.59 -62.06 36.00
C THR A 188 -14.83 -63.27 35.10
N ASP A 189 -13.91 -64.24 35.13
CA ASP A 189 -14.03 -65.48 34.35
C ASP A 189 -13.14 -66.59 34.93
N TYR A 190 -13.13 -67.76 34.30
CA TYR A 190 -12.21 -68.85 34.61
C TYR A 190 -10.76 -68.46 34.35
N ALA A 191 -9.86 -68.93 35.20
CA ALA A 191 -8.43 -68.61 35.14
C ALA A 191 -7.81 -68.84 33.74
N ASP A 192 -8.11 -69.98 33.10
CA ASP A 192 -7.60 -70.32 31.76
C ASP A 192 -8.02 -69.31 30.68
N ASN A 193 -9.25 -68.79 30.77
CA ASN A 193 -9.76 -67.82 29.81
C ASN A 193 -9.18 -66.42 30.08
N LEU A 194 -8.99 -66.05 31.34
CA LEU A 194 -8.35 -64.80 31.73
C LEU A 194 -6.90 -64.73 31.23
N GLU A 195 -6.16 -65.84 31.18
CA GLU A 195 -4.81 -65.87 30.61
C GLU A 195 -4.81 -65.66 29.09
N ARG A 196 -5.77 -66.27 28.37
CA ARG A 196 -5.97 -66.02 26.94
C ARG A 196 -6.29 -64.55 26.66
N ILE A 197 -7.19 -63.96 27.47
CA ILE A 197 -7.55 -62.54 27.37
C ILE A 197 -6.35 -61.63 27.67
N ALA A 198 -5.54 -61.97 28.68
CA ALA A 198 -4.32 -61.23 29.01
C ALA A 198 -3.33 -61.17 27.83
N GLN A 199 -3.13 -62.29 27.12
CA GLN A 199 -2.27 -62.34 25.93
C GLN A 199 -2.80 -61.48 24.78
N VAL A 200 -4.13 -61.40 24.60
CA VAL A 200 -4.76 -60.55 23.59
C VAL A 200 -4.57 -59.08 23.94
N ILE A 201 -4.84 -58.70 25.19
CA ILE A 201 -4.65 -57.33 25.68
C ILE A 201 -3.20 -56.88 25.47
N ALA A 202 -2.22 -57.72 25.83
CA ALA A 202 -0.80 -57.39 25.70
C ALA A 202 -0.33 -57.17 24.25
N ARG A 203 -1.03 -57.73 23.25
CA ARG A 203 -0.73 -57.52 21.83
C ARG A 203 -1.40 -56.29 21.23
N ILE A 204 -2.52 -55.85 21.81
CA ILE A 204 -3.30 -54.70 21.32
C ILE A 204 -2.86 -53.41 22.01
N ASP A 205 -2.45 -53.47 23.28
CA ASP A 205 -1.91 -52.33 24.05
C ASP A 205 -0.46 -52.00 23.63
N VAL A 206 -0.28 -51.62 22.37
CA VAL A 206 0.99 -51.14 21.79
C VAL A 206 0.96 -49.62 21.59
N PRO A 207 2.09 -48.91 21.65
CA PRO A 207 2.12 -47.46 21.45
C PRO A 207 1.61 -47.08 20.05
N SER A 208 0.64 -46.16 20.00
CA SER A 208 0.19 -45.57 18.73
C SER A 208 1.30 -44.68 18.14
N SER A 209 1.67 -44.94 16.89
CA SER A 209 2.75 -44.22 16.21
C SER A 209 2.32 -42.80 15.82
N LEU A 210 2.50 -41.84 16.71
CA LEU A 210 2.38 -40.42 16.39
C LEU A 210 3.67 -39.95 15.71
N ASP A 211 3.59 -39.68 14.40
CA ASP A 211 4.69 -39.15 13.60
C ASP A 211 4.53 -37.62 13.49
N THR A 212 5.58 -36.88 13.83
CA THR A 212 5.60 -35.40 13.80
C THR A 212 6.77 -34.92 12.97
N ASP A 213 6.52 -33.97 12.09
CA ASP A 213 7.50 -33.46 11.15
C ASP A 213 7.41 -31.94 11.00
N ILE A 214 8.54 -31.30 10.70
CA ILE A 214 8.65 -29.83 10.59
C ILE A 214 9.19 -29.50 9.21
N VAL A 215 8.40 -28.78 8.41
CA VAL A 215 8.78 -28.38 7.05
C VAL A 215 9.02 -26.86 7.02
N PRO A 216 10.27 -26.38 6.85
CA PRO A 216 10.54 -24.96 6.70
C PRO A 216 10.06 -24.48 5.32
N ILE A 217 9.46 -23.28 5.27
CA ILE A 217 8.96 -22.64 4.05
C ILE A 217 9.94 -21.55 3.60
N GLN A 218 10.32 -21.55 2.33
CA GLN A 218 11.32 -20.64 1.75
C GLN A 218 10.72 -19.45 1.01
N TYR A 219 9.65 -19.66 0.24
CA TYR A 219 9.09 -18.64 -0.65
C TYR A 219 7.71 -18.15 -0.20
N GLY A 220 6.87 -19.04 0.32
CA GLY A 220 5.53 -18.69 0.80
C GLY A 220 5.46 -18.28 2.28
N ILE A 221 4.24 -17.93 2.70
CA ILE A 221 3.90 -17.68 4.10
C ILE A 221 3.36 -18.97 4.71
N ALA A 222 3.96 -19.41 5.83
CA ALA A 222 3.59 -20.69 6.46
C ALA A 222 2.11 -20.78 6.86
N SER A 223 1.47 -19.69 7.28
CA SER A 223 0.04 -19.65 7.62
C SER A 223 -0.85 -20.04 6.45
N ASP A 224 -0.54 -19.50 5.27
CA ASP A 224 -1.38 -19.62 4.09
C ASP A 224 -1.21 -21.01 3.48
N ILE A 225 0.04 -21.50 3.43
CA ILE A 225 0.36 -22.86 2.99
C ILE A 225 -0.26 -23.88 3.94
N ALA A 226 -0.20 -23.68 5.26
CA ALA A 226 -0.81 -24.60 6.22
C ALA A 226 -2.34 -24.67 6.08
N ALA A 227 -3.01 -23.53 5.86
CA ALA A 227 -4.45 -23.48 5.64
C ALA A 227 -4.85 -24.21 4.35
N LEU A 228 -4.15 -23.93 3.25
CA LEU A 228 -4.39 -24.56 1.95
C LEU A 228 -4.09 -26.06 1.99
N ALA A 229 -2.96 -26.45 2.58
CA ALA A 229 -2.60 -27.86 2.76
C ALA A 229 -3.60 -28.61 3.64
N SER A 230 -4.09 -28.00 4.73
CA SER A 230 -5.14 -28.60 5.58
C SER A 230 -6.44 -28.83 4.79
N GLN A 231 -6.87 -27.83 4.01
CA GLN A 231 -8.07 -27.93 3.19
C GLN A 231 -7.96 -29.02 2.12
N LEU A 232 -6.80 -29.15 1.48
CA LEU A 232 -6.56 -30.21 0.49
C LEU A 232 -6.43 -31.61 1.10
N MET A 233 -5.90 -31.74 2.33
CA MET A 233 -5.72 -33.04 3.00
C MET A 233 -6.99 -33.55 3.71
N ASP A 234 -7.83 -32.64 4.21
CA ASP A 234 -9.09 -32.95 4.91
C ASP A 234 -10.25 -33.18 3.92
N GLY A 235 -10.18 -32.54 2.75
CA GLY A 235 -11.20 -32.63 1.69
C GLY A 235 -11.41 -34.01 1.05
N GLN A 236 -10.68 -35.04 1.46
CA GLN A 236 -10.79 -36.40 0.91
C GLN A 236 -11.39 -37.44 1.89
N GLY A 237 -11.69 -37.05 3.14
CA GLY A 237 -12.29 -37.94 4.15
C GLY A 237 -13.62 -37.41 4.66
N GLY A 238 -14.73 -37.92 4.12
CA GLY A 238 -16.08 -37.51 4.49
C GLY A 238 -16.33 -37.46 6.00
N ALA A 239 -17.03 -36.40 6.42
CA ALA A 239 -17.47 -36.12 7.78
C ALA A 239 -18.39 -37.23 8.34
N GLY A 240 -17.80 -38.32 8.84
CA GLY A 240 -18.45 -39.25 9.73
C GLY A 240 -18.28 -38.79 11.17
N GLN A 241 -19.30 -38.17 11.75
CA GLN A 241 -19.41 -37.93 13.20
C GLN A 241 -19.46 -39.28 13.93
N GLY A 242 -18.30 -39.75 14.38
CA GLY A 242 -18.16 -40.88 15.30
C GLY A 242 -16.99 -40.59 16.23
N ALA A 243 -17.26 -40.51 17.53
CA ALA A 243 -16.35 -40.07 18.59
C ALA A 243 -15.18 -41.03 18.90
N GLY A 244 -14.50 -41.53 17.86
CA GLY A 244 -13.34 -42.43 17.96
C GLY A 244 -12.29 -42.27 16.86
N ALA A 245 -12.42 -41.29 15.95
CA ALA A 245 -11.51 -41.11 14.80
C ALA A 245 -10.52 -39.93 14.94
N ASP A 246 -10.38 -39.35 16.14
CA ASP A 246 -9.53 -38.17 16.36
C ASP A 246 -8.03 -38.49 16.27
N ALA A 247 -7.62 -39.73 16.60
CA ALA A 247 -6.23 -40.18 16.51
C ALA A 247 -5.71 -40.37 15.06
N SER A 248 -6.59 -40.35 14.06
CA SER A 248 -6.23 -40.51 12.64
C SER A 248 -6.34 -39.22 11.82
N ARG A 249 -6.76 -38.11 12.45
CA ARG A 249 -6.79 -36.80 11.80
C ARG A 249 -5.38 -36.24 11.75
N MET A 250 -4.97 -35.81 10.56
CA MET A 250 -3.72 -35.10 10.39
C MET A 250 -3.93 -33.65 10.82
N ALA A 251 -3.12 -33.15 11.76
CA ALA A 251 -3.11 -31.76 12.13
C ALA A 251 -1.92 -31.07 11.45
N ILE A 252 -2.21 -30.03 10.66
CA ILE A 252 -1.20 -29.20 10.00
C ILE A 252 -1.31 -27.81 10.62
N VAL A 253 -0.25 -27.34 11.25
CA VAL A 253 -0.23 -26.06 11.99
C VAL A 253 0.98 -25.26 11.54
N ALA A 254 0.79 -23.97 11.25
CA ALA A 254 1.89 -23.07 10.97
C ALA A 254 2.52 -22.53 12.25
N ASP A 255 3.86 -22.49 12.31
CA ASP A 255 4.60 -21.62 13.21
C ASP A 255 5.06 -20.37 12.43
N PRO A 256 4.36 -19.23 12.57
CA PRO A 256 4.70 -18.00 11.83
C PRO A 256 6.04 -17.41 12.28
N ARG A 257 6.54 -17.74 13.48
CA ARG A 257 7.81 -17.19 13.99
C ARG A 257 9.01 -17.81 13.31
N SER A 258 8.94 -19.12 13.01
CA SER A 258 10.00 -19.85 12.31
C SER A 258 9.73 -20.04 10.80
N ASN A 259 8.62 -19.48 10.30
CA ASN A 259 8.08 -19.74 8.96
C ASN A 259 8.13 -21.23 8.58
N SER A 260 7.65 -22.08 9.49
CA SER A 260 7.63 -23.53 9.28
C SER A 260 6.23 -24.10 9.50
N VAL A 261 5.93 -25.20 8.81
CA VAL A 261 4.67 -25.93 8.94
C VAL A 261 4.93 -27.22 9.70
N LEU A 262 4.23 -27.39 10.82
CA LEU A 262 4.25 -28.56 11.67
C LEU A 262 3.17 -29.53 11.20
N ILE A 263 3.55 -30.76 10.92
CA ILE A 263 2.65 -31.85 10.53
C ILE A 263 2.61 -32.86 11.67
N ARG A 264 1.41 -33.22 12.12
CA ARG A 264 1.19 -34.29 13.10
C ARG A 264 0.20 -35.30 12.52
N SER A 265 0.61 -36.56 12.41
CA SER A 265 -0.26 -37.63 11.91
C SER A 265 0.00 -38.95 12.64
N GLY A 266 -1.05 -39.76 12.81
CA GLY A 266 -0.92 -41.14 13.31
C GLY A 266 -0.35 -42.13 12.27
N ASN A 267 -0.06 -41.69 11.04
CA ASN A 267 0.47 -42.53 9.97
C ASN A 267 1.66 -41.85 9.26
N PRO A 268 2.86 -42.47 9.28
CA PRO A 268 4.06 -41.87 8.68
C PRO A 268 4.00 -41.72 7.16
N ALA A 269 3.21 -42.53 6.45
CA ALA A 269 3.00 -42.37 5.01
C ALA A 269 2.24 -41.08 4.69
N ARG A 270 1.28 -40.69 5.55
CA ARG A 270 0.52 -39.45 5.39
C ARG A 270 1.37 -38.22 5.70
N THR A 271 2.26 -38.29 6.69
CA THR A 271 3.23 -37.22 6.98
C THR A 271 4.12 -36.92 5.76
N ARG A 272 4.63 -37.95 5.08
CA ARG A 272 5.46 -37.79 3.87
C ARG A 272 4.70 -37.18 2.70
N LEU A 273 3.44 -37.59 2.49
CA LEU A 273 2.59 -36.99 1.46
C LEU A 273 2.37 -35.51 1.75
N ALA A 274 2.04 -35.16 2.99
CA ALA A 274 1.85 -33.78 3.40
C ALA A 274 3.11 -32.93 3.21
N ARG A 275 4.28 -33.48 3.54
CA ARG A 275 5.58 -32.85 3.26
C ARG A 275 5.77 -32.57 1.77
N ASP A 276 5.51 -33.55 0.89
CA ASP A 276 5.65 -33.38 -0.57
C ASP A 276 4.66 -32.34 -1.13
N LEU A 277 3.41 -32.34 -0.64
CA LEU A 277 2.42 -31.34 -1.02
C LEU A 277 2.89 -29.93 -0.62
N ILE A 278 3.34 -29.75 0.62
CA ILE A 278 3.85 -28.47 1.12
C ILE A 278 5.06 -28.02 0.30
N ALA A 279 5.98 -28.92 -0.03
CA ALA A 279 7.13 -28.60 -0.88
C ALA A 279 6.74 -28.18 -2.31
N LYS A 280 5.64 -28.73 -2.86
CA LYS A 280 5.11 -28.32 -4.17
C LYS A 280 4.37 -26.99 -4.12
N LEU A 281 3.71 -26.68 -3.00
CA LEU A 281 3.04 -25.38 -2.78
C LEU A 281 4.05 -24.27 -2.52
N ASP A 282 5.19 -24.56 -1.89
CA ASP A 282 6.32 -23.64 -1.68
C ASP A 282 7.20 -23.52 -2.94
N ALA A 283 6.58 -23.25 -4.08
CA ALA A 283 7.30 -22.97 -5.32
C ALA A 283 7.59 -21.47 -5.45
N ARG A 284 8.75 -21.11 -6.00
CA ARG A 284 9.09 -19.71 -6.29
C ARG A 284 8.13 -19.15 -7.36
N GLN A 285 7.21 -18.28 -6.94
CA GLN A 285 6.36 -17.54 -7.87
C GLN A 285 7.21 -16.61 -8.75
N LYS A 286 6.99 -16.66 -10.06
CA LYS A 286 7.63 -15.77 -11.05
C LYS A 286 6.83 -14.50 -11.31
N ASP A 287 5.65 -14.39 -10.72
CA ASP A 287 4.75 -13.26 -10.96
C ASP A 287 5.31 -11.99 -10.32
N ALA A 288 5.28 -10.91 -11.09
CA ALA A 288 5.51 -9.57 -10.57
C ALA A 288 4.48 -9.31 -9.45
N GLY A 289 4.92 -8.69 -8.35
CA GLY A 289 4.04 -8.45 -7.21
C GLY A 289 2.79 -7.65 -7.60
N ASN A 290 1.80 -7.64 -6.70
CA ASN A 290 0.53 -6.92 -6.91
C ASN A 290 0.69 -5.40 -7.08
N LEU A 291 1.87 -4.85 -6.77
CA LEU A 291 2.21 -3.43 -6.83
C LEU A 291 2.93 -3.08 -8.13
N HIS A 292 2.35 -2.14 -8.86
CA HIS A 292 2.85 -1.63 -10.12
C HIS A 292 3.04 -0.12 -10.03
N VAL A 293 4.17 0.37 -10.54
CA VAL A 293 4.44 1.81 -10.66
C VAL A 293 4.38 2.18 -12.14
N VAL A 294 3.54 3.14 -12.49
CA VAL A 294 3.35 3.62 -13.86
C VAL A 294 3.73 5.09 -13.93
N TYR A 295 4.74 5.39 -14.76
CA TYR A 295 5.17 6.75 -15.05
C TYR A 295 4.31 7.32 -16.17
N LEU A 296 3.64 8.44 -15.90
CA LEU A 296 2.85 9.15 -16.91
C LEU A 296 3.73 10.10 -17.70
N ARG A 297 3.53 10.16 -19.02
CA ARG A 297 4.32 10.97 -19.95
C ARG A 297 3.69 12.33 -20.22
N ASN A 298 2.36 12.38 -20.32
CA ASN A 298 1.59 13.55 -20.77
C ASN A 298 0.52 13.96 -19.75
N ALA A 299 -0.16 12.99 -19.13
CA ALA A 299 -1.23 13.23 -18.17
C ALA A 299 -0.71 13.50 -16.76
N GLN A 300 -1.51 14.20 -15.93
CA GLN A 300 -1.22 14.43 -14.52
C GLN A 300 -1.75 13.25 -13.68
N ALA A 301 -0.91 12.70 -12.80
CA ALA A 301 -1.22 11.53 -11.97
C ALA A 301 -2.44 11.75 -11.08
N THR A 302 -2.60 12.95 -10.52
CA THR A 302 -3.73 13.33 -9.68
C THR A 302 -5.05 13.24 -10.45
N ARG A 303 -5.14 13.88 -11.63
CA ARG A 303 -6.33 13.80 -12.51
C ARG A 303 -6.60 12.36 -12.96
N MET A 304 -5.56 11.60 -13.30
CA MET A 304 -5.72 10.19 -13.70
C MET A 304 -6.24 9.31 -12.58
N ALA A 305 -5.74 9.47 -11.35
CA ALA A 305 -6.23 8.72 -10.19
C ALA A 305 -7.72 8.98 -9.94
N HIS A 306 -8.19 10.22 -10.09
CA HIS A 306 -9.62 10.54 -10.01
C HIS A 306 -10.46 9.81 -11.05
N VAL A 307 -10.03 9.81 -12.32
CA VAL A 307 -10.74 9.14 -13.42
C VAL A 307 -10.78 7.63 -13.21
N LEU A 308 -9.63 7.01 -12.91
CA LEU A 308 -9.53 5.57 -12.69
C LEU A 308 -10.28 5.13 -11.43
N GLY A 309 -10.24 5.92 -10.35
CA GLY A 309 -11.02 5.68 -9.14
C GLY A 309 -12.53 5.73 -9.41
N GLY A 310 -12.98 6.68 -10.24
CA GLY A 310 -14.38 6.75 -10.70
C GLY A 310 -14.83 5.51 -11.47
N LEU A 311 -13.99 4.98 -12.37
CA LEU A 311 -14.28 3.75 -13.12
C LEU A 311 -14.40 2.53 -12.19
N LEU A 312 -13.47 2.41 -11.23
CA LEU A 312 -13.43 1.29 -10.29
C LEU A 312 -14.61 1.29 -9.30
N ASN A 313 -15.01 2.48 -8.83
CA ASN A 313 -16.19 2.65 -7.98
C ASN A 313 -17.49 2.39 -8.77
N GLY A 314 -17.60 2.88 -10.01
CA GLY A 314 -18.77 2.65 -10.86
C GLY A 314 -19.01 1.16 -11.17
N GLN A 315 -17.94 0.37 -11.30
CA GLN A 315 -18.06 -1.06 -11.56
C GLN A 315 -18.57 -1.83 -10.33
N SER A 316 -18.26 -1.36 -9.10
CA SER A 316 -18.74 -1.96 -7.86
C SER A 316 -20.25 -1.75 -7.59
N GLN A 317 -20.91 -0.86 -8.32
CA GLN A 317 -22.35 -0.57 -8.15
C GLN A 317 -23.26 -1.40 -9.07
N THR A 318 -22.70 -2.26 -9.94
CA THR A 318 -23.50 -3.05 -10.91
C THR A 318 -23.75 -4.50 -10.47
N GLN A 319 -23.45 -4.85 -9.21
CA GLN A 319 -23.70 -6.19 -8.64
C GLN A 319 -24.62 -6.14 -7.40
N SER A 320 -25.74 -5.44 -7.53
CA SER A 320 -26.87 -5.55 -6.60
C SER A 320 -28.19 -5.20 -7.29
N VAL A 321 -28.47 -5.81 -8.44
CA VAL A 321 -29.83 -5.81 -9.03
C VAL A 321 -30.49 -7.13 -8.70
N GLY A 322 -31.26 -7.13 -7.61
CA GLY A 322 -32.03 -8.28 -7.13
C GLY A 322 -32.99 -7.90 -6.01
N GLY A 323 -34.01 -7.10 -6.34
CA GLY A 323 -35.17 -6.74 -5.49
C GLY A 323 -34.87 -5.65 -4.46
N THR A 324 -35.67 -4.61 -4.23
CA THR A 324 -37.04 -4.26 -4.61
C THR A 324 -37.18 -2.75 -4.39
N SER A 325 -37.78 -2.05 -5.34
CA SER A 325 -38.16 -0.63 -5.21
C SER A 325 -39.55 -0.48 -4.58
N GLY A 326 -39.65 0.42 -3.60
CA GLY A 326 -40.84 1.22 -3.34
C GLY A 326 -41.67 0.84 -2.13
N THR A 327 -41.52 1.57 -1.02
CA THR A 327 -42.57 2.49 -0.50
C THR A 327 -42.06 3.26 0.71
N ALA A 328 -42.33 4.56 0.69
CA ALA A 328 -42.19 5.47 1.82
C ALA A 328 -43.38 5.35 2.77
N GLY A 329 -43.14 5.63 4.06
CA GLY A 329 -44.13 6.28 4.91
C GLY A 329 -44.64 5.52 6.13
N SER A 330 -44.06 5.89 7.28
CA SER A 330 -44.78 6.31 8.50
C SER A 330 -45.35 5.27 9.49
N VAL A 331 -45.34 5.73 10.74
CA VAL A 331 -46.04 5.33 11.98
C VAL A 331 -45.68 4.03 12.71
N GLY A 332 -44.96 4.22 13.83
CA GLY A 332 -45.46 3.85 15.17
C GLY A 332 -45.29 2.41 15.64
N GLY A 333 -44.63 2.23 16.79
CA GLY A 333 -44.82 1.02 17.60
C GLY A 333 -43.62 0.57 18.43
N ALA A 334 -43.69 0.87 19.72
CA ALA A 334 -42.89 0.42 20.87
C ALA A 334 -42.25 -0.98 20.84
N GLY A 335 -41.14 -1.12 21.58
CA GLY A 335 -40.70 -2.42 22.10
C GLY A 335 -39.28 -2.49 22.69
N THR A 336 -39.15 -2.09 23.96
CA THR A 336 -38.38 -2.78 25.03
C THR A 336 -37.04 -3.48 24.73
N GLY A 337 -35.97 -3.03 25.40
CA GLY A 337 -34.71 -3.78 25.53
C GLY A 337 -33.75 -3.15 26.54
N LEU A 338 -33.74 -3.71 27.75
CA LEU A 338 -33.03 -3.32 28.96
C LEU A 338 -31.50 -3.54 28.91
N SER A 339 -30.75 -2.70 29.64
CA SER A 339 -29.59 -3.01 30.53
C SER A 339 -28.25 -2.30 30.24
N GLY A 340 -27.68 -1.67 31.29
CA GLY A 340 -26.29 -1.20 31.32
C GLY A 340 -26.06 0.13 32.03
N ARG A 341 -26.11 0.14 33.37
CA ARG A 341 -25.90 1.28 34.28
C ARG A 341 -24.42 1.43 34.68
N SER A 342 -23.90 2.66 34.68
CA SER A 342 -22.94 3.21 35.68
C SER A 342 -22.88 4.75 35.52
N THR A 343 -23.46 5.56 36.42
CA THR A 343 -22.84 6.23 37.60
C THR A 343 -21.57 7.02 37.23
N SER A 344 -21.41 8.32 37.49
CA SER A 344 -21.79 9.08 38.70
C SER A 344 -21.71 10.61 38.53
N SER A 345 -22.39 11.30 39.46
CA SER A 345 -22.07 12.59 40.11
C SER A 345 -22.00 13.86 39.24
N SER A 346 -23.07 14.65 39.19
CA SER A 346 -23.41 15.72 40.15
C SER A 346 -22.61 17.01 39.97
N SER A 347 -23.27 18.06 39.49
CA SER A 347 -23.68 19.15 40.38
C SER A 347 -24.44 20.23 39.61
N THR A 348 -25.42 20.73 40.33
CA THR A 348 -26.44 21.72 40.03
C THR A 348 -25.86 23.14 39.93
N ARG A 349 -26.67 24.03 39.33
CA ARG A 349 -26.67 25.52 39.41
C ARG A 349 -26.03 26.21 38.19
N SER A 350 -26.55 27.30 37.65
CA SER A 350 -27.84 27.99 37.73
C SER A 350 -27.75 29.13 36.70
N SER A 351 -28.87 29.39 36.02
CA SER A 351 -29.30 30.66 35.38
C SER A 351 -28.36 31.87 35.40
N SER A 352 -28.12 32.48 34.23
CA SER A 352 -28.80 33.73 33.79
C SER A 352 -27.94 34.65 32.91
N SER A 353 -28.66 35.31 32.01
CA SER A 353 -28.40 36.58 31.31
C SER A 353 -27.16 36.74 30.43
N SER A 354 -27.45 36.69 29.14
CA SER A 354 -27.05 37.64 28.10
C SER A 354 -26.34 38.92 28.56
N SER A 355 -25.13 39.13 28.07
CA SER A 355 -24.65 40.45 27.67
C SER A 355 -23.69 40.31 26.49
N ARG A 356 -23.93 41.14 25.48
CA ARG A 356 -23.09 41.32 24.30
C ARG A 356 -21.94 42.23 24.70
N SER A 357 -20.71 41.91 24.32
CA SER A 357 -19.64 42.90 24.25
C SER A 357 -18.64 42.53 23.15
N PHE A 358 -18.26 43.56 22.40
CA PHE A 358 -17.44 43.53 21.20
C PHE A 358 -15.95 43.37 21.51
N GLY A 359 -15.26 42.71 20.58
CA GLY A 359 -13.95 43.07 20.06
C GLY A 359 -12.80 43.36 21.03
N SER A 360 -11.80 42.48 21.01
CA SER A 360 -10.40 42.92 21.14
C SER A 360 -9.46 41.90 20.50
N SER A 361 -8.66 42.41 19.58
CA SER A 361 -7.48 41.81 18.98
C SER A 361 -6.52 41.23 20.02
N SER A 362 -5.96 40.05 19.74
CA SER A 362 -4.51 39.83 19.82
C SER A 362 -4.16 38.47 19.21
N SER A 363 -3.30 38.56 18.20
CA SER A 363 -2.54 37.47 17.62
C SER A 363 -1.52 36.95 18.64
N SER A 364 -1.59 35.67 18.99
CA SER A 364 -0.42 34.79 19.22
C SER A 364 -0.92 33.42 19.70
N GLY A 365 -0.38 32.34 19.12
CA GLY A 365 -0.59 31.00 19.67
C GLY A 365 -0.66 29.90 18.62
N VAL A 366 0.49 29.25 18.44
CA VAL A 366 0.73 28.02 17.67
C VAL A 366 -0.08 26.83 18.23
N GLY A 367 -0.62 26.02 17.31
CA GLY A 367 -0.62 24.55 17.33
C GLY A 367 -1.53 23.78 18.29
N SER A 368 -2.55 23.09 17.75
CA SER A 368 -2.77 21.67 18.01
C SER A 368 -3.88 21.09 17.13
N SER A 369 -3.54 20.01 16.46
CA SER A 369 -4.37 19.10 15.65
C SER A 369 -5.41 18.34 16.48
N SER A 370 -6.65 18.27 16.00
CA SER A 370 -7.43 17.02 16.09
C SER A 370 -8.54 16.99 15.03
N SER A 371 -8.55 15.87 14.34
CA SER A 371 -9.41 15.44 13.24
C SER A 371 -10.88 15.25 13.64
N GLY A 372 -11.80 15.65 12.76
CA GLY A 372 -13.21 15.27 12.86
C GLY A 372 -14.11 16.04 11.90
N GLY A 373 -13.89 15.89 10.59
CA GLY A 373 -14.69 16.56 9.54
C GLY A 373 -15.68 15.61 8.88
N LEU A 374 -16.94 15.63 9.34
CA LEU A 374 -18.09 15.07 8.65
C LEU A 374 -18.48 15.99 7.48
N GLY A 375 -18.56 15.43 6.28
CA GLY A 375 -18.86 16.15 5.05
C GLY A 375 -20.25 16.78 5.05
N SER A 376 -20.30 18.09 4.80
CA SER A 376 -21.52 18.80 4.42
C SER A 376 -21.46 19.11 2.94
N ASN A 377 -22.45 18.57 2.22
CA ASN A 377 -22.61 18.73 0.79
C ASN A 377 -23.19 20.12 0.52
N THR A 378 -22.34 21.10 0.19
CA THR A 378 -22.77 22.35 -0.43
C THR A 378 -21.98 22.54 -1.71
N GLN A 379 -22.70 22.41 -2.84
CA GLN A 379 -22.19 22.72 -4.17
C GLN A 379 -21.88 24.22 -4.24
N GLN A 380 -20.60 24.55 -4.11
CA GLN A 380 -20.05 25.80 -4.61
C GLN A 380 -19.07 25.41 -5.72
N ILE A 381 -19.30 25.97 -6.91
CA ILE A 381 -18.38 25.86 -8.04
C ILE A 381 -17.15 26.67 -7.66
N SER A 382 -16.20 26.01 -7.00
CA SER A 382 -14.91 26.59 -6.66
C SER A 382 -14.03 26.64 -7.90
N ARG A 383 -13.43 27.80 -8.15
CA ARG A 383 -12.26 27.92 -9.04
C ARG A 383 -11.25 26.85 -8.64
N GLU A 384 -10.82 26.04 -9.60
CA GLU A 384 -9.68 25.13 -9.48
C GLU A 384 -8.41 25.98 -9.31
N ASP A 385 -8.05 26.28 -8.07
CA ASP A 385 -6.78 26.93 -7.73
C ASP A 385 -5.68 25.84 -7.82
N PRO A 386 -4.61 26.02 -8.63
CA PRO A 386 -3.60 24.98 -8.87
C PRO A 386 -2.80 24.52 -7.63
N SER A 387 -3.04 25.09 -6.45
CA SER A 387 -2.43 24.71 -5.18
C SER A 387 -2.98 23.42 -4.57
N ASP A 388 -4.15 22.93 -5.01
CA ASP A 388 -4.75 21.67 -4.53
C ASP A 388 -4.23 20.43 -5.31
N ALA A 389 -3.41 20.65 -6.35
CA ALA A 389 -2.86 19.58 -7.20
C ALA A 389 -1.63 18.86 -6.62
N SER A 390 -1.16 19.25 -5.42
CA SER A 390 0.07 18.73 -4.80
C SER A 390 -0.14 17.71 -3.68
N GLU A 391 -1.38 17.41 -3.27
CA GLU A 391 -1.65 16.38 -2.27
C GLU A 391 -1.73 14.97 -2.93
N PRO A 392 -1.15 13.93 -2.30
CA PRO A 392 -1.24 12.56 -2.81
C PRO A 392 -2.67 12.05 -2.70
N VAL A 393 -3.31 11.78 -3.84
CA VAL A 393 -4.67 11.25 -3.92
C VAL A 393 -4.62 9.73 -3.89
N SER A 394 -5.46 9.07 -3.07
CA SER A 394 -5.57 7.61 -3.03
C SER A 394 -7.02 7.14 -3.12
N TYR A 395 -7.24 6.09 -3.90
CA TYR A 395 -8.53 5.44 -4.12
C TYR A 395 -8.39 3.94 -3.89
N ALA A 396 -9.33 3.33 -3.18
CA ALA A 396 -9.38 1.89 -2.94
C ALA A 396 -10.79 1.36 -3.26
N ALA A 397 -10.91 0.49 -4.25
CA ALA A 397 -12.17 -0.17 -4.60
C ALA A 397 -11.92 -1.48 -5.37
N GLY A 398 -12.86 -2.45 -5.29
CA GLY A 398 -12.79 -3.68 -6.10
C GLY A 398 -11.52 -4.54 -5.92
N GLY A 399 -10.79 -4.41 -4.81
CA GLY A 399 -9.52 -5.10 -4.59
C GLY A 399 -8.30 -4.45 -5.27
N ALA A 400 -8.47 -3.24 -5.82
CA ALA A 400 -7.38 -2.43 -6.35
C ALA A 400 -7.25 -1.10 -5.57
N VAL A 401 -6.02 -0.67 -5.35
CA VAL A 401 -5.67 0.63 -4.75
C VAL A 401 -4.86 1.43 -5.76
N ILE A 402 -5.30 2.64 -6.07
CA ILE A 402 -4.63 3.55 -6.99
C ILE A 402 -4.23 4.79 -6.19
N GLN A 403 -2.94 5.10 -6.17
CA GLN A 403 -2.39 6.27 -5.51
C GLN A 403 -1.59 7.10 -6.50
N ALA A 404 -1.82 8.40 -6.52
CA ALA A 404 -1.04 9.35 -7.29
C ALA A 404 0.06 9.97 -6.43
N ASP A 405 1.29 9.98 -6.96
CA ASP A 405 2.37 10.81 -6.46
C ASP A 405 2.55 12.02 -7.39
N PRO A 406 2.13 13.23 -6.96
CA PRO A 406 2.25 14.44 -7.77
C PRO A 406 3.71 14.88 -7.94
N SER A 407 4.61 14.52 -7.02
CA SER A 407 6.01 14.97 -7.06
C SER A 407 6.80 14.30 -8.17
N THR A 408 6.53 13.02 -8.43
CA THR A 408 7.14 12.23 -9.51
C THR A 408 6.24 12.07 -10.73
N ASN A 409 5.00 12.58 -10.66
CA ASN A 409 3.93 12.36 -11.65
C ASN A 409 3.74 10.86 -11.98
N THR A 410 3.63 10.03 -10.93
CA THR A 410 3.47 8.59 -11.07
C THR A 410 2.17 8.09 -10.46
N LEU A 411 1.67 6.99 -11.02
CA LEU A 411 0.56 6.21 -10.48
C LEU A 411 1.10 4.92 -9.86
N ILE A 412 0.85 4.74 -8.58
CA ILE A 412 1.12 3.50 -7.84
C ILE A 412 -0.18 2.72 -7.81
N ILE A 413 -0.21 1.57 -8.45
CA ILE A 413 -1.39 0.72 -8.61
C ILE A 413 -1.12 -0.61 -7.92
N SER A 414 -1.84 -0.89 -6.83
CA SER A 414 -1.88 -2.21 -6.20
C SER A 414 -3.13 -2.92 -6.69
N ALA A 415 -3.01 -3.86 -7.63
CA ALA A 415 -4.16 -4.57 -8.21
C ALA A 415 -3.75 -5.96 -8.72
N PRO A 416 -4.67 -6.97 -8.65
CA PRO A 416 -4.46 -8.25 -9.30
C PRO A 416 -4.12 -8.12 -10.78
N GLU A 417 -3.26 -8.99 -11.29
CA GLU A 417 -2.73 -8.93 -12.67
C GLU A 417 -3.81 -8.73 -13.76
N PRO A 418 -4.98 -9.40 -13.74
CA PRO A 418 -6.02 -9.17 -14.75
C PRO A 418 -6.58 -7.74 -14.72
N LEU A 419 -6.78 -7.17 -13.52
CA LEU A 419 -7.27 -5.80 -13.35
C LEU A 419 -6.18 -4.80 -13.74
N TYR A 420 -4.94 -5.03 -13.36
CA TYR A 420 -3.82 -4.18 -13.75
C TYR A 420 -3.69 -4.06 -15.27
N ARG A 421 -3.81 -5.15 -16.02
CA ARG A 421 -3.77 -5.12 -17.50
C ARG A 421 -4.86 -4.23 -18.09
N SER A 422 -6.09 -4.34 -17.56
CA SER A 422 -7.20 -3.48 -18.01
C SER A 422 -6.97 -2.01 -17.69
N LEU A 423 -6.49 -1.69 -16.49
CA LEU A 423 -6.14 -0.33 -16.10
C LEU A 423 -5.00 0.22 -16.97
N ARG A 424 -4.02 -0.64 -17.31
CA ARG A 424 -2.90 -0.26 -18.15
C ARG A 424 -3.33 0.13 -19.57
N GLU A 425 -4.22 -0.64 -20.18
CA GLU A 425 -4.76 -0.31 -21.51
C GLU A 425 -5.49 1.04 -21.50
N VAL A 426 -6.28 1.32 -20.46
CA VAL A 426 -6.96 2.61 -20.29
C VAL A 426 -5.96 3.75 -20.06
N ILE A 427 -4.92 3.53 -19.25
CA ILE A 427 -3.87 4.52 -19.02
C ILE A 427 -3.15 4.86 -20.33
N ASP A 428 -2.79 3.86 -21.13
CA ASP A 428 -2.11 4.09 -22.41
C ASP A 428 -2.98 4.89 -23.41
N GLN A 429 -4.31 4.73 -23.36
CA GLN A 429 -5.25 5.53 -24.17
C GLN A 429 -5.42 6.97 -23.65
N LEU A 430 -5.39 7.16 -22.33
CA LEU A 430 -5.57 8.48 -21.70
C LEU A 430 -4.26 9.30 -21.66
N ASP A 431 -3.10 8.67 -21.59
CA ASP A 431 -1.78 9.31 -21.53
C ASP A 431 -1.30 9.75 -22.92
N GLN A 432 -2.19 10.38 -23.69
CA GLN A 432 -1.87 10.97 -24.99
C GLN A 432 -1.44 12.43 -24.88
N ARG A 433 -0.65 12.89 -25.85
CA ARG A 433 -0.21 14.29 -25.91
C ARG A 433 -1.39 15.19 -26.29
N ARG A 434 -1.74 16.13 -25.42
CA ARG A 434 -2.76 17.17 -25.70
C ARG A 434 -2.24 18.15 -26.76
N ALA A 435 -3.11 18.50 -27.70
CA ALA A 435 -2.85 19.58 -28.63
C ALA A 435 -2.92 20.95 -27.92
N GLN A 436 -2.27 21.94 -28.50
CA GLN A 436 -2.31 23.33 -28.06
C GLN A 436 -3.07 24.16 -29.07
N VAL A 437 -3.66 25.27 -28.63
CA VAL A 437 -4.36 26.20 -29.50
C VAL A 437 -3.74 27.59 -29.34
N LEU A 438 -3.23 28.13 -30.43
CA LEU A 438 -2.87 29.55 -30.52
C LEU A 438 -4.10 30.31 -30.99
N VAL A 439 -4.56 31.27 -30.19
CA VAL A 439 -5.65 32.15 -30.56
C VAL A 439 -5.09 33.53 -30.85
N GLU A 440 -5.41 34.03 -32.02
CA GLU A 440 -5.10 35.39 -32.46
C GLU A 440 -6.40 36.17 -32.58
N SER A 441 -6.50 37.28 -31.86
CA SER A 441 -7.62 38.21 -32.01
C SER A 441 -7.12 39.47 -32.72
N MET A 442 -7.98 40.06 -33.55
CA MET A 442 -7.70 41.30 -34.26
C MET A 442 -8.85 42.25 -34.00
N ILE A 443 -8.53 43.36 -33.34
CA ILE A 443 -9.47 44.40 -32.97
C ILE A 443 -9.16 45.61 -33.83
N VAL A 444 -10.15 46.05 -34.59
CA VAL A 444 -10.05 47.20 -35.49
C VAL A 444 -11.04 48.25 -35.03
N GLU A 445 -10.54 49.42 -34.62
CA GLU A 445 -11.36 50.58 -34.28
C GLU A 445 -10.98 51.76 -35.17
N VAL A 446 -11.95 52.28 -35.92
CA VAL A 446 -11.82 53.49 -36.72
C VAL A 446 -12.76 54.55 -36.16
N ASN A 447 -12.19 55.62 -35.63
CA ASN A 447 -12.93 56.77 -35.13
C ASN A 447 -12.73 57.97 -36.06
N ALA A 448 -13.82 58.63 -36.44
CA ALA A 448 -13.80 59.86 -37.20
C ALA A 448 -14.68 60.89 -36.48
N ASN A 449 -14.08 61.99 -36.07
CA ASN A 449 -14.74 63.13 -35.48
C ASN A 449 -14.68 64.32 -36.44
N SER A 450 -15.82 64.97 -36.70
CA SER A 450 -15.89 66.14 -37.56
C SER A 450 -16.79 67.20 -36.92
N GLY A 451 -16.20 68.35 -36.61
CA GLY A 451 -16.88 69.52 -36.05
C GLY A 451 -16.88 70.68 -37.03
N SER A 452 -17.96 71.44 -37.09
CA SER A 452 -18.00 72.71 -37.80
C SER A 452 -18.84 73.72 -37.05
N GLU A 453 -18.29 74.90 -36.81
CA GLU A 453 -18.95 76.01 -36.13
C GLU A 453 -18.88 77.26 -36.99
N PHE A 454 -20.01 77.97 -37.09
CA PHE A 454 -20.08 79.25 -37.76
C PHE A 454 -21.13 80.15 -37.11
N GLY A 455 -20.77 81.40 -36.82
CA GLY A 455 -21.73 82.39 -36.37
C GLY A 455 -21.14 83.78 -36.21
N ILE A 456 -22.03 84.77 -36.17
CA ILE A 456 -21.67 86.18 -35.98
C ILE A 456 -22.37 86.69 -34.73
N GLN A 457 -21.60 87.30 -33.84
CA GLN A 457 -22.06 87.88 -32.60
C GLN A 457 -21.89 89.39 -32.67
N TRP A 458 -22.96 90.11 -32.34
CA TRP A 458 -22.95 91.55 -32.23
C TRP A 458 -22.84 91.90 -30.75
N MET A 459 -22.01 92.85 -30.37
CA MET A 459 -21.93 93.34 -28.99
C MET A 459 -21.64 94.83 -29.01
N THR A 460 -22.35 95.63 -28.21
CA THR A 460 -21.99 97.04 -28.03
C THR A 460 -22.01 97.40 -26.55
N GLY A 461 -20.85 97.83 -26.03
CA GLY A 461 -20.70 98.32 -24.66
C GLY A 461 -21.40 99.66 -24.47
N GLY A 462 -22.15 99.80 -23.37
CA GLY A 462 -22.77 101.06 -22.96
C GLY A 462 -21.85 101.89 -22.07
N ASN A 463 -21.85 103.22 -22.25
CA ASN A 463 -21.17 104.15 -21.35
C ASN A 463 -22.00 104.35 -20.06
N GLY A 464 -21.54 103.77 -18.95
CA GLY A 464 -21.92 104.14 -17.58
C GLY A 464 -23.02 103.30 -16.93
N LEU A 465 -22.70 102.66 -15.78
CA LEU A 465 -23.69 102.29 -14.77
C LEU A 465 -23.08 102.09 -13.37
N SER A 466 -23.35 103.03 -12.46
CA SER A 466 -22.89 103.04 -11.05
C SER A 466 -23.77 102.20 -10.11
N SER A 467 -24.27 101.04 -10.53
CA SER A 467 -25.15 100.23 -9.68
C SER A 467 -25.21 98.77 -10.12
N GLY A 468 -24.27 97.94 -9.66
CA GLY A 468 -24.41 96.48 -9.39
C GLY A 468 -25.17 95.57 -10.38
N ARG A 469 -25.48 96.03 -11.58
CA ARG A 469 -26.21 95.33 -12.64
C ARG A 469 -25.38 95.52 -13.90
N THR A 470 -24.87 94.42 -14.45
CA THR A 470 -24.03 94.39 -15.65
C THR A 470 -24.81 94.94 -16.84
N SER A 471 -24.49 96.16 -17.28
CA SER A 471 -25.15 96.82 -18.40
C SER A 471 -24.43 96.50 -19.71
N PHE A 472 -25.08 95.71 -20.57
CA PHE A 472 -24.77 95.54 -21.99
C PHE A 472 -25.81 96.36 -22.78
N ILE A 473 -25.41 97.29 -23.65
CA ILE A 473 -26.37 98.04 -24.50
C ILE A 473 -26.35 97.43 -25.90
N GLY A 474 -27.16 96.39 -26.10
CA GLY A 474 -27.43 95.79 -27.41
C GLY A 474 -26.36 94.79 -27.86
N GLY A 475 -26.81 93.74 -28.55
CA GLY A 475 -25.95 92.65 -29.02
C GLY A 475 -26.60 91.29 -28.88
N THR A 476 -26.09 90.32 -29.62
CA THR A 476 -26.63 88.97 -29.72
C THR A 476 -25.58 88.02 -29.15
N ASN A 477 -25.64 87.79 -27.84
CA ASN A 477 -24.79 86.78 -27.21
C ASN A 477 -25.41 85.39 -27.45
N LEU A 478 -25.10 84.83 -28.61
CA LEU A 478 -25.61 83.53 -29.06
C LEU A 478 -24.82 82.35 -28.45
N GLY A 479 -24.08 82.56 -27.35
CA GLY A 479 -23.41 81.53 -26.57
C GLY A 479 -22.26 80.81 -27.31
N GLY A 480 -21.05 81.25 -26.99
CA GLY A 480 -19.72 80.69 -27.26
C GLY A 480 -18.74 81.37 -26.29
N SER A 481 -17.45 81.02 -26.27
CA SER A 481 -16.46 81.73 -25.42
C SER A 481 -16.39 83.20 -25.85
N GLY A 482 -17.09 84.05 -25.10
CA GLY A 482 -17.15 85.49 -25.24
C GLY A 482 -16.81 86.12 -23.89
N ILE A 483 -16.51 87.42 -23.91
CA ILE A 483 -16.00 88.16 -22.75
C ILE A 483 -17.02 88.07 -21.59
N THR A 484 -16.70 87.29 -20.57
CA THR A 484 -17.53 87.16 -19.36
C THR A 484 -17.28 88.34 -18.44
N ALA A 485 -18.30 88.79 -17.72
CA ALA A 485 -18.28 90.02 -16.89
C ALA A 485 -17.30 89.99 -15.69
N GLY A 486 -16.43 88.98 -15.58
CA GLY A 486 -15.41 88.85 -14.53
C GLY A 486 -14.01 88.47 -15.03
N GLY A 487 -13.77 88.39 -16.34
CA GLY A 487 -12.45 88.09 -16.91
C GLY A 487 -11.72 89.37 -17.35
N ALA A 488 -10.54 89.64 -16.79
CA ALA A 488 -9.70 90.74 -17.24
C ALA A 488 -9.19 90.50 -18.67
N THR A 489 -9.61 91.35 -19.62
CA THR A 489 -8.92 91.81 -20.86
C THR A 489 -8.08 90.85 -21.73
N THR A 490 -8.19 89.53 -21.66
CA THR A 490 -7.33 88.64 -22.46
C THR A 490 -7.99 88.14 -23.75
N LEU A 491 -7.35 88.49 -24.86
CA LEU A 491 -7.48 87.86 -26.19
C LEU A 491 -7.30 86.33 -26.15
N ASP A 492 -6.80 85.81 -25.02
CA ASP A 492 -6.57 84.40 -24.64
C ASP A 492 -7.88 83.61 -24.37
N SER A 493 -9.03 84.30 -24.23
CA SER A 493 -10.35 83.68 -24.09
C SER A 493 -11.00 83.31 -25.44
N LEU A 494 -10.46 83.79 -26.56
CA LEU A 494 -10.94 83.43 -27.90
C LEU A 494 -10.55 81.97 -28.17
N GLY A 495 -11.54 81.07 -28.14
CA GLY A 495 -11.30 79.66 -28.44
C GLY A 495 -10.71 79.48 -29.84
N SER A 496 -10.07 78.33 -30.08
CA SER A 496 -9.46 78.00 -31.37
C SER A 496 -10.42 78.20 -32.55
N GLY A 497 -9.90 78.72 -33.67
CA GLY A 497 -10.65 79.06 -34.88
C GLY A 497 -10.37 80.47 -35.40
N LEU A 498 -10.96 80.81 -36.56
CA LEU A 498 -10.89 82.16 -37.11
C LEU A 498 -11.90 83.04 -36.36
N SER A 499 -11.39 83.98 -35.57
CA SER A 499 -12.18 85.01 -34.90
C SER A 499 -11.86 86.38 -35.52
N LEU A 500 -12.83 86.96 -36.23
CA LEU A 500 -12.70 88.28 -36.85
C LEU A 500 -13.56 89.27 -36.07
N GLY A 501 -12.88 90.18 -35.39
CA GLY A 501 -13.49 91.15 -34.48
C GLY A 501 -13.33 92.58 -34.97
N LEU A 502 -14.40 93.38 -34.98
CA LEU A 502 -14.33 94.83 -35.15
C LEU A 502 -14.43 95.50 -33.77
N VAL A 503 -13.34 96.10 -33.31
CA VAL A 503 -13.23 96.78 -32.01
C VAL A 503 -13.67 98.24 -32.14
N LYS A 504 -14.51 98.73 -31.22
CA LYS A 504 -14.97 100.13 -31.16
C LYS A 504 -14.63 100.75 -29.79
N GLY A 505 -13.37 101.16 -29.64
CA GLY A 505 -12.87 101.91 -28.47
C GLY A 505 -12.69 101.08 -27.20
N THR A 506 -12.30 101.76 -26.13
CA THR A 506 -12.08 101.19 -24.80
C THR A 506 -13.18 101.68 -23.87
N VAL A 507 -13.76 100.79 -23.06
CA VAL A 507 -14.75 101.13 -22.03
C VAL A 507 -14.10 100.89 -20.67
N ASP A 508 -14.08 101.92 -19.81
CA ASP A 508 -13.57 101.83 -18.45
C ASP A 508 -14.59 101.11 -17.56
N VAL A 509 -14.20 99.94 -17.04
CA VAL A 509 -14.97 99.20 -16.06
C VAL A 509 -14.10 99.06 -14.81
N LEU A 510 -14.45 99.82 -13.77
CA LEU A 510 -13.80 99.75 -12.46
C LEU A 510 -12.29 100.12 -12.47
N GLY A 511 -11.87 101.05 -13.33
CA GLY A 511 -10.49 101.53 -13.41
C GLY A 511 -9.57 100.71 -14.31
N ASN A 512 -10.11 99.68 -14.98
CA ASN A 512 -9.43 98.91 -16.01
C ASN A 512 -10.05 99.19 -17.37
N GLU A 513 -9.21 99.63 -18.30
CA GLU A 513 -9.56 99.90 -19.69
C GLU A 513 -9.81 98.58 -20.46
N VAL A 514 -11.08 98.29 -20.80
CA VAL A 514 -11.48 97.06 -21.52
C VAL A 514 -11.81 97.38 -22.97
N ILE A 515 -11.27 96.59 -23.91
CA ILE A 515 -11.52 96.72 -25.35
C ILE A 515 -12.99 96.34 -25.67
N ASN A 516 -13.77 97.29 -26.21
CA ASN A 516 -15.16 97.07 -26.60
C ASN A 516 -15.23 96.45 -28.00
N LEU A 517 -15.66 95.18 -28.09
CA LEU A 517 -15.77 94.45 -29.34
C LEU A 517 -17.18 94.63 -29.95
N GLY A 518 -17.28 95.27 -31.10
CA GLY A 518 -18.52 95.62 -31.82
C GLY A 518 -19.20 94.45 -32.55
N VAL A 519 -18.39 93.68 -33.28
CA VAL A 519 -18.82 92.52 -34.07
C VAL A 519 -17.76 91.44 -33.94
N LEU A 520 -18.18 90.19 -33.79
CA LEU A 520 -17.31 89.01 -33.76
C LEU A 520 -17.87 87.95 -34.69
N ALA A 521 -17.19 87.70 -35.81
CA ALA A 521 -17.45 86.54 -36.66
C ALA A 521 -16.54 85.40 -36.23
N ARG A 522 -17.10 84.20 -36.04
CA ARG A 522 -16.35 83.00 -35.70
C ARG A 522 -16.61 81.90 -36.72
N ALA A 523 -15.54 81.26 -37.18
CA ALA A 523 -15.58 80.05 -38.00
C ALA A 523 -14.52 79.05 -37.53
N LEU A 524 -14.92 77.80 -37.35
CA LEU A 524 -14.03 76.68 -37.01
C LEU A 524 -14.49 75.43 -37.74
N GLN A 525 -13.55 74.68 -38.32
CA GLN A 525 -13.79 73.31 -38.77
C GLN A 525 -12.73 72.43 -38.13
N ASP A 526 -13.17 71.41 -37.42
CA ASP A 526 -12.33 70.42 -36.76
C ASP A 526 -12.53 69.05 -37.43
N SER A 527 -11.44 68.32 -37.64
CA SER A 527 -11.47 66.96 -38.18
C SER A 527 -10.42 66.10 -37.51
N GLY A 528 -10.86 65.16 -36.69
CA GLY A 528 -10.03 64.14 -36.05
C GLY A 528 -10.29 62.77 -36.66
N GLN A 529 -9.25 62.02 -36.97
CA GLN A 529 -9.35 60.63 -37.41
C GLN A 529 -8.36 59.78 -36.62
N ALA A 530 -8.81 58.63 -36.13
CA ALA A 530 -7.98 57.65 -35.45
C ALA A 530 -8.27 56.25 -36.01
N ASN A 531 -7.20 55.47 -36.18
CA ASN A 531 -7.29 54.06 -36.56
C ASN A 531 -6.43 53.24 -35.59
N ILE A 532 -7.06 52.29 -34.91
CA ILE A 532 -6.46 51.46 -33.88
C ILE A 532 -6.57 50.01 -34.34
N LEU A 533 -5.41 49.34 -34.39
CA LEU A 533 -5.30 47.91 -34.67
C LEU A 533 -4.60 47.24 -33.51
N SER A 534 -5.31 46.38 -32.79
CA SER A 534 -4.75 45.60 -31.68
C SER A 534 -4.82 44.12 -32.02
N THR A 535 -3.68 43.42 -31.95
CA THR A 535 -3.59 41.99 -32.27
C THR A 535 -3.09 41.16 -31.07
N PRO A 536 -3.88 41.00 -30.00
CA PRO A 536 -3.50 40.13 -28.90
C PRO A 536 -3.46 38.66 -29.35
N ASN A 537 -2.43 37.95 -28.92
CA ASN A 537 -2.26 36.53 -29.17
C ASN A 537 -1.99 35.76 -27.87
N LEU A 538 -2.47 34.53 -27.80
CA LEU A 538 -2.34 33.71 -26.60
C LEU A 538 -2.40 32.22 -26.96
N LEU A 539 -1.47 31.45 -26.39
CA LEU A 539 -1.30 30.02 -26.63
C LEU A 539 -1.71 29.25 -25.36
N THR A 540 -2.59 28.27 -25.49
CA THR A 540 -3.01 27.43 -24.36
C THR A 540 -3.09 25.95 -24.74
N LEU A 541 -3.18 25.08 -23.74
CA LEU A 541 -3.55 23.68 -23.97
C LEU A 541 -5.04 23.58 -24.28
N ASP A 542 -5.41 22.57 -25.07
CA ASP A 542 -6.81 22.21 -25.27
C ASP A 542 -7.53 21.94 -23.94
N ASN A 543 -8.73 22.47 -23.76
CA ASN A 543 -9.55 22.45 -22.53
C ASN A 543 -8.99 23.24 -21.33
N GLU A 544 -7.90 23.99 -21.50
CA GLU A 544 -7.29 24.81 -20.44
C GLU A 544 -7.63 26.29 -20.65
N GLN A 545 -8.14 26.97 -19.62
CA GLN A 545 -8.36 28.41 -19.67
C GLN A 545 -7.02 29.15 -19.62
N ALA A 546 -6.86 30.21 -20.40
CA ALA A 546 -5.85 31.21 -20.08
C ALA A 546 -6.34 32.62 -20.37
N SER A 547 -5.65 33.58 -19.76
CA SER A 547 -5.98 35.00 -19.84
C SER A 547 -4.74 35.84 -20.02
N ILE A 548 -4.86 36.91 -20.80
CA ILE A 548 -3.87 37.98 -20.92
C ILE A 548 -4.54 39.30 -20.54
N LEU A 549 -3.86 40.09 -19.71
CA LEU A 549 -4.25 41.45 -19.36
C LEU A 549 -3.11 42.40 -19.72
N VAL A 550 -3.39 43.39 -20.55
CA VAL A 550 -2.47 44.46 -20.94
C VAL A 550 -3.13 45.78 -20.61
N GLY A 551 -2.62 46.46 -19.60
CA GLY A 551 -3.34 47.59 -19.02
C GLY A 551 -2.63 48.26 -17.86
N GLN A 552 -3.38 49.07 -17.13
CA GLN A 552 -2.95 49.77 -15.93
C GLN A 552 -3.93 49.45 -14.81
N THR A 553 -3.44 49.34 -13.57
CA THR A 553 -4.31 49.24 -12.40
C THR A 553 -4.54 50.63 -11.85
N VAL A 554 -5.78 51.11 -11.87
CA VAL A 554 -6.13 52.47 -11.43
C VAL A 554 -6.97 52.45 -10.14
N PRO A 555 -6.78 53.44 -9.25
CA PRO A 555 -7.54 53.55 -8.02
C PRO A 555 -8.91 54.21 -8.24
N PHE A 556 -9.98 53.57 -7.76
CA PHE A 556 -11.34 54.10 -7.67
C PHE A 556 -11.69 54.39 -6.21
N VAL A 557 -12.16 55.61 -5.93
CA VAL A 557 -12.63 55.98 -4.58
C VAL A 557 -14.05 55.44 -4.39
N THR A 558 -14.24 54.45 -3.51
CA THR A 558 -15.54 53.79 -3.28
C THR A 558 -16.34 54.42 -2.13
N GLY A 559 -15.71 55.26 -1.32
CA GLY A 559 -16.38 56.03 -0.28
C GLY A 559 -15.49 57.13 0.29
N SER A 560 -16.11 58.21 0.77
CA SER A 560 -15.41 59.30 1.47
C SER A 560 -16.18 59.69 2.74
N TYR A 561 -15.52 59.72 3.90
CA TYR A 561 -16.11 60.21 5.15
C TYR A 561 -15.37 61.45 5.64
N VAL A 562 -16.13 62.53 5.89
CA VAL A 562 -15.64 63.73 6.57
C VAL A 562 -16.02 63.65 8.04
N THR A 563 -15.04 63.68 8.95
CA THR A 563 -15.32 63.95 10.36
C THR A 563 -15.49 65.46 10.51
N SER A 564 -16.71 65.92 10.72
CA SER A 564 -17.02 67.34 10.96
C SER A 564 -16.52 67.78 12.34
N GLY A 565 -15.23 68.11 12.44
CA GLY A 565 -14.67 68.95 13.50
C GLY A 565 -14.75 70.43 13.10
N SER A 566 -14.93 71.34 14.06
CA SER A 566 -15.30 72.75 13.88
C SER A 566 -14.21 73.66 13.26
N ASP A 567 -13.30 73.15 12.43
CA ASP A 567 -12.26 73.93 11.79
C ASP A 567 -12.17 73.64 10.28
N SER A 568 -12.13 74.71 9.48
CA SER A 568 -12.52 74.78 8.06
C SER A 568 -11.61 74.05 7.03
N THR A 569 -10.85 73.05 7.43
CA THR A 569 -10.03 72.21 6.51
C THR A 569 -10.43 70.74 6.60
N SER A 570 -11.56 70.40 5.96
CA SER A 570 -12.03 69.01 5.89
C SER A 570 -11.27 68.24 4.80
N ASN A 571 -10.27 67.43 5.18
CA ASN A 571 -9.69 66.42 4.29
C ASN A 571 -10.46 65.09 4.48
N PRO A 572 -11.34 64.68 3.56
CA PRO A 572 -12.11 63.44 3.70
C PRO A 572 -11.19 62.22 3.70
N PHE A 573 -11.42 61.26 4.61
CA PHE A 573 -10.84 59.93 4.48
C PHE A 573 -11.52 59.22 3.33
N GLN A 574 -10.75 58.79 2.33
CA GLN A 574 -11.24 58.09 1.13
C GLN A 574 -10.84 56.61 1.16
N THR A 575 -11.78 55.71 0.93
CA THR A 575 -11.52 54.29 0.68
C THR A 575 -11.28 54.10 -0.80
N VAL A 576 -10.19 53.41 -1.15
CA VAL A 576 -9.75 53.20 -2.53
C VAL A 576 -9.78 51.71 -2.87
N GLU A 577 -10.47 51.36 -3.94
CA GLU A 577 -10.42 50.05 -4.60
C GLU A 577 -9.57 50.14 -5.86
N ARG A 578 -8.84 49.09 -6.23
CA ARG A 578 -7.99 49.07 -7.42
C ARG A 578 -8.64 48.20 -8.49
N GLU A 579 -8.84 48.75 -9.67
CA GLU A 579 -9.42 48.04 -10.80
C GLU A 579 -8.45 48.08 -12.00
N ASP A 580 -8.36 46.95 -12.69
CA ASP A 580 -7.53 46.82 -13.88
C ASP A 580 -8.29 47.32 -15.11
N ILE A 581 -7.72 48.31 -15.78
CA ILE A 581 -8.22 48.86 -17.04
C ILE A 581 -7.26 48.51 -18.17
N GLY A 582 -7.78 48.20 -19.35
CA GLY A 582 -7.00 47.87 -20.54
C GLY A 582 -7.62 46.78 -21.37
N LEU A 583 -6.78 46.09 -22.15
CA LEU A 583 -7.18 44.93 -22.94
C LEU A 583 -7.08 43.68 -22.08
N LYS A 584 -8.20 43.01 -21.87
CA LYS A 584 -8.29 41.72 -21.19
C LYS A 584 -8.90 40.71 -22.14
N LEU A 585 -8.21 39.60 -22.35
CA LEU A 585 -8.68 38.49 -23.17
C LEU A 585 -8.57 37.21 -22.35
N ASN A 586 -9.69 36.58 -22.10
CA ASN A 586 -9.81 35.30 -21.44
C ASN A 586 -10.41 34.31 -22.44
N ILE A 587 -9.77 33.16 -22.61
CA ILE A 587 -10.25 32.12 -23.52
C ILE A 587 -10.20 30.75 -22.87
N ARG A 588 -11.09 29.86 -23.29
CA ARG A 588 -11.00 28.43 -23.06
C ARG A 588 -11.26 27.71 -24.37
N PRO A 589 -10.23 27.16 -25.03
CA PRO A 589 -10.41 26.40 -26.25
C PRO A 589 -10.79 24.95 -25.95
N GLN A 590 -11.57 24.37 -26.84
CA GLN A 590 -11.89 22.95 -26.91
C GLN A 590 -11.83 22.49 -28.37
N ILE A 591 -10.97 21.53 -28.67
CA ILE A 591 -10.83 20.95 -30.00
C ILE A 591 -11.86 19.82 -30.16
N SER A 592 -12.63 19.88 -31.24
CA SER A 592 -13.52 18.79 -31.67
C SER A 592 -12.76 17.79 -32.53
N GLU A 593 -13.23 16.54 -32.57
CA GLU A 593 -12.63 15.47 -33.42
C GLU A 593 -12.49 15.88 -34.89
N GLY A 594 -13.43 16.67 -35.42
CA GLY A 594 -13.41 17.19 -36.78
C GLY A 594 -12.38 18.30 -37.05
N GLY A 595 -11.57 18.69 -36.08
CA GLY A 595 -10.57 19.78 -36.21
C GLY A 595 -11.13 21.19 -35.97
N ALA A 596 -12.44 21.33 -35.79
CA ALA A 596 -13.05 22.58 -35.35
C ALA A 596 -12.70 22.88 -33.89
N VAL A 597 -12.49 24.15 -33.59
CA VAL A 597 -12.18 24.67 -32.26
C VAL A 597 -13.40 25.42 -31.74
N LYS A 598 -13.99 24.91 -30.66
CA LYS A 598 -14.94 25.66 -29.85
C LYS A 598 -14.16 26.55 -28.89
N LEU A 599 -14.49 27.82 -28.83
CA LEU A 599 -13.84 28.81 -27.96
C LEU A 599 -14.90 29.48 -27.10
N ASP A 600 -14.75 29.38 -25.79
CA ASP A 600 -15.45 30.26 -24.85
C ASP A 600 -14.55 31.48 -24.59
N ILE A 601 -15.02 32.67 -24.94
CA ILE A 601 -14.22 33.89 -25.02
C ILE A 601 -14.89 34.99 -24.21
N TYR A 602 -14.11 35.59 -23.31
CA TYR A 602 -14.42 36.87 -22.69
C TYR A 602 -13.34 37.87 -23.07
N GLN A 603 -13.71 38.88 -23.85
CA GLN A 603 -12.82 39.95 -24.29
C GLN A 603 -13.33 41.28 -23.78
N GLU A 604 -12.44 42.09 -23.23
CA GLU A 604 -12.75 43.43 -22.75
C GLU A 604 -11.64 44.41 -23.19
N VAL A 605 -12.06 45.59 -23.60
CA VAL A 605 -11.20 46.75 -23.85
C VAL A 605 -11.74 47.90 -23.03
N SER A 606 -10.95 48.37 -22.08
CA SER A 606 -11.27 49.54 -21.27
C SER A 606 -10.20 50.62 -21.39
N SER A 607 -10.63 51.87 -21.33
CA SER A 607 -9.77 53.06 -21.37
C SER A 607 -10.31 54.13 -20.42
N ILE A 608 -9.44 55.01 -19.95
CA ILE A 608 -9.86 56.18 -19.15
C ILE A 608 -10.38 57.28 -20.08
N ASP A 609 -11.41 57.99 -19.62
CA ASP A 609 -11.86 59.24 -20.21
C ASP A 609 -11.36 60.41 -19.36
N ASP A 610 -10.19 60.96 -19.71
CA ASP A 610 -9.55 62.06 -18.97
C ASP A 610 -10.38 63.35 -19.02
N ALA A 611 -11.20 63.56 -20.05
CA ALA A 611 -11.99 64.79 -20.22
C ALA A 611 -13.18 64.85 -19.27
N ARG A 612 -13.74 63.69 -18.90
CA ARG A 612 -14.86 63.59 -17.96
C ARG A 612 -14.42 63.26 -16.53
N SER A 613 -13.16 62.86 -16.35
CA SER A 613 -12.58 62.54 -15.04
C SER A 613 -12.27 63.83 -14.26
N ASN A 614 -12.70 63.89 -13.00
CA ASN A 614 -12.43 65.02 -12.11
C ASN A 614 -12.07 64.50 -10.71
N ALA A 615 -11.17 65.19 -10.00
CA ALA A 615 -10.76 64.85 -8.64
C ALA A 615 -11.95 64.75 -7.65
N THR A 616 -13.07 65.43 -7.92
CA THR A 616 -14.28 65.38 -7.08
C THR A 616 -15.23 64.22 -7.42
N THR A 617 -15.32 63.79 -8.68
CA THR A 617 -16.28 62.75 -9.15
C THR A 617 -15.64 61.39 -9.42
N GLY A 618 -14.31 61.30 -9.34
CA GLY A 618 -13.55 60.09 -9.65
C GLY A 618 -13.20 59.97 -11.14
N ILE A 619 -12.50 58.88 -11.46
CA ILE A 619 -12.07 58.54 -12.82
C ILE A 619 -13.25 57.91 -13.56
N VAL A 620 -13.54 58.36 -14.78
CA VAL A 620 -14.55 57.76 -15.66
C VAL A 620 -13.85 56.85 -16.66
N THR A 621 -14.35 55.64 -16.86
CA THR A 621 -13.80 54.67 -17.81
C THR A 621 -14.82 54.31 -18.89
N ASN A 622 -14.32 54.14 -20.12
CA ASN A 622 -15.06 53.55 -21.22
C ASN A 622 -14.75 52.05 -21.24
N LYS A 623 -15.77 51.20 -21.27
CA LYS A 623 -15.63 49.74 -21.28
C LYS A 623 -16.40 49.13 -22.44
N ARG A 624 -15.71 48.31 -23.23
CA ARG A 624 -16.29 47.53 -24.34
C ARG A 624 -15.99 46.07 -24.06
N ALA A 625 -17.01 45.23 -23.95
CA ALA A 625 -16.84 43.81 -23.61
C ALA A 625 -17.69 42.91 -24.52
N ILE A 626 -17.16 41.73 -24.82
CA ILE A 626 -17.80 40.65 -25.59
C ILE A 626 -17.60 39.36 -24.79
N ASP A 627 -18.70 38.68 -24.47
CA ASP A 627 -18.71 37.35 -23.86
C ASP A 627 -19.51 36.42 -24.78
N THR A 628 -18.83 35.44 -25.39
CA THR A 628 -19.45 34.58 -26.40
C THR A 628 -18.75 33.21 -26.50
N SER A 629 -19.49 32.23 -27.03
CA SER A 629 -18.97 30.91 -27.36
C SER A 629 -19.14 30.67 -28.86
N VAL A 630 -18.05 30.37 -29.56
CA VAL A 630 -18.04 30.21 -31.03
C VAL A 630 -17.34 28.93 -31.43
N LEU A 631 -17.78 28.31 -32.53
CA LEU A 631 -17.13 27.16 -33.15
C LEU A 631 -16.53 27.60 -34.49
N ILE A 632 -15.23 27.39 -34.65
CA ILE A 632 -14.45 27.91 -35.78
C ILE A 632 -13.54 26.79 -36.28
N ASP A 633 -13.36 26.65 -37.58
CA ASP A 633 -12.38 25.70 -38.11
C ASP A 633 -10.93 26.19 -37.89
N ASP A 634 -10.00 25.23 -37.83
CA ASP A 634 -8.57 25.53 -37.71
C ASP A 634 -8.08 26.50 -38.80
N GLY A 635 -7.42 27.58 -38.38
CA GLY A 635 -6.83 28.58 -39.26
C GLY A 635 -7.83 29.51 -39.97
N GLN A 636 -9.14 29.40 -39.72
CA GLN A 636 -10.14 30.33 -40.28
C GLN A 636 -10.31 31.58 -39.41
N ILE A 637 -10.60 32.70 -40.06
CA ILE A 637 -10.92 33.97 -39.38
C ILE A 637 -12.44 34.09 -39.29
N ILE A 638 -12.95 34.34 -38.09
CA ILE A 638 -14.35 34.67 -37.84
C ILE A 638 -14.48 36.09 -37.29
N VAL A 639 -15.62 36.74 -37.54
CA VAL A 639 -16.01 37.97 -36.86
C VAL A 639 -16.77 37.59 -35.59
N LEU A 640 -16.24 37.96 -34.43
CA LEU A 640 -16.89 37.77 -33.13
C LEU A 640 -18.03 38.76 -32.92
N GLY A 641 -17.84 39.99 -33.39
CA GLY A 641 -18.82 41.07 -33.25
C GLY A 641 -18.28 42.41 -33.75
N GLY A 642 -19.11 43.45 -33.67
CA GLY A 642 -18.75 44.81 -34.04
C GLY A 642 -19.81 45.82 -33.65
N LEU A 643 -19.43 47.10 -33.65
CA LEU A 643 -20.29 48.24 -33.39
C LEU A 643 -20.06 49.27 -34.48
N LEU A 644 -21.14 49.75 -35.10
CA LEU A 644 -21.10 50.93 -35.97
C LEU A 644 -22.01 51.99 -35.37
N GLU A 645 -21.41 53.10 -34.96
CA GLU A 645 -22.08 54.25 -34.37
C GLU A 645 -21.84 55.47 -35.26
N ASP A 646 -22.90 56.20 -35.59
CA ASP A 646 -22.86 57.47 -36.30
C ASP A 646 -23.81 58.44 -35.60
N SER A 647 -23.24 59.38 -34.85
CA SER A 647 -23.98 60.37 -34.08
C SER A 647 -23.74 61.74 -34.67
N MET A 648 -24.82 62.49 -34.90
CA MET A 648 -24.78 63.85 -35.43
C MET A 648 -25.57 64.79 -34.51
N THR A 649 -24.86 65.70 -33.85
CA THR A 649 -25.45 66.75 -33.03
C THR A 649 -25.45 68.05 -33.81
N ILE A 650 -26.62 68.65 -34.02
CA ILE A 650 -26.77 69.96 -34.65
C ILE A 650 -27.36 70.91 -33.60
N SER A 651 -26.61 71.93 -33.22
CA SER A 651 -27.06 73.02 -32.38
C SER A 651 -27.15 74.29 -33.21
N SER A 652 -28.34 74.88 -33.29
CA SER A 652 -28.53 76.19 -33.92
C SER A 652 -29.14 77.13 -32.89
N LYS A 653 -28.51 78.28 -32.69
CA LYS A 653 -29.01 79.37 -31.85
C LYS A 653 -29.23 80.57 -32.74
N ASN A 654 -30.44 81.11 -32.76
CA ASN A 654 -30.80 82.17 -33.67
C ASN A 654 -31.81 83.12 -33.04
N ILE A 655 -31.86 84.35 -33.56
CA ILE A 655 -32.84 85.34 -33.11
C ILE A 655 -34.16 85.08 -33.83
N PRO A 656 -35.29 84.94 -33.11
CA PRO A 656 -36.58 84.77 -33.75
C PRO A 656 -36.91 85.98 -34.66
N GLY A 657 -37.31 85.72 -35.91
CA GLY A 657 -37.62 86.74 -36.92
C GLY A 657 -36.44 87.06 -37.85
N LEU A 658 -35.40 87.71 -37.33
CA LEU A 658 -34.25 88.20 -38.13
C LEU A 658 -33.40 87.08 -38.75
N SER A 659 -33.42 85.88 -38.16
CA SER A 659 -32.68 84.72 -38.70
C SER A 659 -33.22 84.18 -40.01
N ASN A 660 -34.47 84.47 -40.35
CA ASN A 660 -35.18 83.84 -41.48
C ASN A 660 -35.07 84.66 -42.78
N ILE A 661 -34.43 85.83 -42.74
CA ILE A 661 -34.22 86.66 -43.93
C ILE A 661 -33.19 85.97 -44.84
N PRO A 662 -33.49 85.69 -46.11
CA PRO A 662 -32.50 85.13 -47.03
C PRO A 662 -31.29 86.07 -47.13
N LEU A 663 -30.08 85.52 -47.23
CA LEU A 663 -28.79 86.24 -47.27
C LEU A 663 -28.37 86.90 -45.93
N LEU A 664 -29.25 87.68 -45.29
CA LEU A 664 -28.94 88.45 -44.07
C LEU A 664 -29.12 87.65 -42.77
N GLY A 665 -29.93 86.59 -42.79
CA GLY A 665 -30.20 85.76 -41.61
C GLY A 665 -28.96 85.03 -41.07
N ALA A 666 -27.94 84.81 -41.92
CA ALA A 666 -26.66 84.24 -41.51
C ALA A 666 -25.89 85.13 -40.51
N LEU A 667 -26.17 86.43 -40.48
CA LEU A 667 -25.58 87.39 -39.53
C LEU A 667 -26.18 87.28 -38.12
N PHE A 668 -27.32 86.58 -37.96
CA PHE A 668 -28.12 86.54 -36.73
C PHE A 668 -28.34 85.11 -36.21
N ARG A 669 -27.48 84.17 -36.62
CA ARG A 669 -27.49 82.78 -36.17
C ARG A 669 -26.08 82.29 -35.82
N TYR A 670 -26.03 81.30 -34.95
CA TYR A 670 -24.84 80.54 -34.57
C TYR A 670 -25.16 79.06 -34.75
N ASP A 671 -24.49 78.42 -35.70
CA ASP A 671 -24.65 77.01 -36.02
C ASP A 671 -23.40 76.26 -35.57
N SER A 672 -23.58 75.19 -34.79
CA SER A 672 -22.55 74.22 -34.42
C SER A 672 -23.04 72.83 -34.82
N ARG A 673 -22.21 72.10 -35.57
CA ARG A 673 -22.48 70.74 -36.03
C ARG A 673 -21.33 69.85 -35.61
N GLN A 674 -21.65 68.77 -34.93
CA GLN A 674 -20.70 67.74 -34.54
C GLN A 674 -21.16 66.40 -35.11
N ARG A 675 -20.28 65.69 -35.82
CA ARG A 675 -20.52 64.32 -36.26
C ARG A 675 -19.40 63.42 -35.75
N THR A 676 -19.77 62.40 -34.99
CA THR A 676 -18.86 61.38 -34.46
C THR A 676 -19.23 60.03 -35.04
N LYS A 677 -18.29 59.38 -35.72
CA LYS A 677 -18.47 58.06 -36.29
C LYS A 677 -17.44 57.09 -35.71
N THR A 678 -17.92 55.96 -35.20
CA THR A 678 -17.08 54.91 -34.60
C THR A 678 -17.41 53.57 -35.25
N ASN A 679 -16.40 52.91 -35.82
CA ASN A 679 -16.52 51.56 -36.35
C ASN A 679 -15.60 50.64 -35.55
N LEU A 680 -16.15 49.62 -34.92
CA LEU A 680 -15.42 48.59 -34.20
C LEU A 680 -15.73 47.23 -34.83
N MET A 681 -14.70 46.45 -35.12
CA MET A 681 -14.82 45.04 -35.49
C MET A 681 -13.81 44.22 -34.70
N VAL A 682 -14.25 43.05 -34.24
CA VAL A 682 -13.40 42.09 -33.55
C VAL A 682 -13.40 40.79 -34.34
N PHE A 683 -12.22 40.40 -34.82
CA PHE A 683 -11.98 39.15 -35.51
C PHE A 683 -11.18 38.20 -34.62
N LEU A 684 -11.32 36.91 -34.87
CA LEU A 684 -10.53 35.90 -34.21
C LEU A 684 -10.16 34.76 -35.15
N ARG A 685 -8.96 34.21 -34.94
CA ARG A 685 -8.40 33.10 -35.68
C ARG A 685 -7.74 32.10 -34.71
N PRO A 686 -8.26 30.87 -34.57
CA PRO A 686 -7.57 29.81 -33.85
C PRO A 686 -6.60 29.07 -34.78
N TYR A 687 -5.51 28.57 -34.22
CA TYR A 687 -4.59 27.63 -34.85
C TYR A 687 -4.32 26.45 -33.92
N VAL A 688 -4.53 25.24 -34.40
CA VAL A 688 -4.29 24.00 -33.64
C VAL A 688 -2.86 23.52 -33.86
N LEU A 689 -2.09 23.43 -32.78
CA LEU A 689 -0.71 22.97 -32.76
C LEU A 689 -0.65 21.57 -32.14
N ARG A 690 -0.52 20.54 -33.00
CA ARG A 690 -0.38 19.14 -32.57
C ARG A 690 1.10 18.74 -32.40
N ASP A 691 1.97 19.26 -33.27
CA ASP A 691 3.38 18.86 -33.33
C ASP A 691 4.31 19.87 -32.67
N SER A 692 5.45 19.40 -32.16
CA SER A 692 6.52 20.28 -31.65
C SER A 692 7.17 21.11 -32.78
N ARG A 693 7.19 20.59 -34.00
CA ARG A 693 7.69 21.33 -35.17
C ARG A 693 6.76 22.49 -35.55
N SER A 694 5.44 22.27 -35.55
CA SER A 694 4.49 23.34 -35.84
C SER A 694 4.55 24.45 -34.79
N SER A 695 4.66 24.10 -33.50
CA SER A 695 4.84 25.12 -32.46
C SER A 695 6.15 25.89 -32.62
N ALA A 696 7.26 25.21 -32.93
CA ALA A 696 8.55 25.86 -33.16
C ALA A 696 8.50 26.83 -34.35
N ASN A 697 7.88 26.43 -35.47
CA ASN A 697 7.74 27.28 -36.65
C ASN A 697 6.94 28.56 -36.35
N VAL A 698 5.83 28.43 -35.62
CA VAL A 698 5.01 29.59 -35.22
C VAL A 698 5.77 30.50 -34.27
N THR A 699 6.52 29.94 -33.30
CA THR A 699 7.37 30.73 -32.41
C THR A 699 8.47 31.47 -33.19
N LEU A 700 9.14 30.81 -34.13
CA LEU A 700 10.18 31.41 -34.95
C LEU A 700 9.65 32.54 -35.82
N ASP A 701 8.49 32.35 -36.46
CA ASP A 701 7.86 33.40 -37.28
C ASP A 701 7.50 34.63 -36.45
N ARG A 702 6.92 34.44 -35.25
CA ARG A 702 6.62 35.54 -34.31
C ARG A 702 7.86 36.22 -33.76
N TYR A 703 8.92 35.45 -33.52
CA TYR A 703 10.20 35.98 -33.07
C TYR A 703 10.84 36.86 -34.15
N ASP A 704 10.89 36.37 -35.39
CA ASP A 704 11.42 37.13 -36.52
C ASP A 704 10.58 38.36 -36.82
N TYR A 705 9.26 38.28 -36.69
CA TYR A 705 8.37 39.45 -36.79
C TYR A 705 8.76 40.54 -35.78
N MET A 706 8.93 40.18 -34.50
CA MET A 706 9.34 41.13 -33.46
C MET A 706 10.71 41.72 -33.72
N ARG A 707 11.66 40.90 -34.17
CA ARG A 707 13.02 41.34 -34.50
C ARG A 707 13.04 42.32 -35.68
N ARG A 708 12.25 42.07 -36.72
CA ARG A 708 12.07 42.98 -37.87
C ARG A 708 11.36 44.27 -37.46
N ALA A 709 10.36 44.19 -36.59
CA ALA A 709 9.70 45.37 -36.05
C ALA A 709 10.69 46.25 -35.25
N GLN A 710 11.55 45.64 -34.42
CA GLN A 710 12.60 46.34 -33.68
C GLN A 710 13.67 46.94 -34.59
N SER A 711 14.11 46.24 -35.65
CA SER A 711 15.06 46.82 -36.61
C SER A 711 14.48 48.03 -37.33
N ASN A 712 13.20 47.99 -37.66
CA ASN A 712 12.53 49.11 -38.32
C ASN A 712 12.26 50.28 -37.36
N ALA A 713 12.15 50.01 -36.05
CA ALA A 713 11.90 50.99 -35.01
C ALA A 713 13.19 51.55 -34.37
N GLN A 714 14.37 51.26 -34.94
CA GLN A 714 15.60 51.87 -34.47
C GLN A 714 15.52 53.40 -34.60
N PRO A 715 15.93 54.16 -33.56
CA PRO A 715 15.92 55.61 -33.64
C PRO A 715 16.82 56.03 -34.80
N GLY A 716 16.32 56.91 -35.65
CA GLY A 716 17.06 57.40 -36.82
C GLY A 716 18.36 58.07 -36.40
N GLN A 717 19.35 58.03 -37.28
CA GLN A 717 20.64 58.69 -37.05
C GLN A 717 20.41 60.19 -36.86
N HIS A 718 20.86 60.72 -35.72
CA HIS A 718 20.79 62.14 -35.41
C HIS A 718 22.17 62.78 -35.62
N TRP A 719 22.24 63.92 -36.31
CA TRP A 719 23.50 64.56 -36.71
C TRP A 719 24.38 65.06 -35.54
N LEU A 720 23.78 65.39 -34.40
CA LEU A 720 24.48 65.91 -33.21
C LEU A 720 24.53 64.92 -32.03
N LEU A 721 23.65 63.93 -32.00
CA LEU A 721 23.53 63.01 -30.86
C LEU A 721 24.18 61.68 -31.24
N PRO A 722 24.81 60.97 -30.30
CA PRO A 722 25.35 59.65 -30.57
C PRO A 722 24.23 58.70 -31.03
N ASP A 723 24.56 57.83 -31.98
CA ASP A 723 23.66 56.81 -32.48
C ASP A 723 23.29 55.85 -31.34
N MET A 724 22.08 56.01 -30.81
CA MET A 724 21.55 55.13 -29.76
C MET A 724 20.90 53.93 -30.42
N GLN A 725 21.66 52.87 -30.68
CA GLN A 725 21.05 51.64 -31.19
C GLN A 725 20.03 51.11 -30.17
N GLY A 726 18.77 50.99 -30.61
CA GLY A 726 17.72 50.39 -29.80
C GLY A 726 18.01 48.91 -29.52
N ALA A 727 17.47 48.40 -28.42
CA ALA A 727 17.58 46.98 -28.08
C ALA A 727 16.93 46.12 -29.18
N GLN A 728 17.72 45.22 -29.77
CA GLN A 728 17.25 44.27 -30.77
C GLN A 728 17.38 42.83 -30.25
N LEU A 729 16.36 42.01 -30.50
CA LEU A 729 16.40 40.59 -30.23
C LEU A 729 17.56 39.91 -31.00
N PRO A 730 18.25 38.94 -30.38
CA PRO A 730 19.30 38.18 -31.06
C PRO A 730 18.73 37.44 -32.29
N PRO A 731 19.57 37.01 -33.25
CA PRO A 731 19.09 36.14 -34.32
C PRO A 731 18.64 34.78 -33.73
N ALA A 732 17.53 34.23 -34.22
CA ALA A 732 16.99 32.95 -33.72
C ALA A 732 17.97 31.76 -33.90
N ASN A 733 18.92 31.89 -34.81
CA ASN A 733 19.84 30.83 -35.22
C ASN A 733 21.21 30.91 -34.51
N VAL A 734 21.28 31.32 -33.24
CA VAL A 734 22.52 31.07 -32.48
C VAL A 734 22.56 29.57 -32.21
N PRO A 735 23.56 28.81 -32.69
CA PRO A 735 23.69 27.41 -32.35
C PRO A 735 23.82 27.34 -30.83
N VAL A 736 22.80 26.78 -30.18
CA VAL A 736 22.85 26.48 -28.75
C VAL A 736 24.06 25.57 -28.56
N VAL A 737 25.00 25.98 -27.72
CA VAL A 737 26.09 25.11 -27.26
C VAL A 737 25.42 23.92 -26.55
N GLY A 738 25.17 22.85 -27.31
CA GLY A 738 24.32 21.74 -26.85
C GLY A 738 23.51 21.01 -27.92
N GLU A 739 23.89 21.00 -29.21
CA GLU A 739 23.31 20.09 -30.23
C GLU A 739 23.67 18.61 -30.00
N ARG A 740 23.57 18.15 -28.75
CA ARG A 740 23.06 16.82 -28.49
C ARG A 740 21.74 17.06 -27.77
N PRO A 741 20.58 16.78 -28.38
CA PRO A 741 19.42 16.51 -27.56
C PRO A 741 19.86 15.37 -26.63
N TYR A 742 20.06 15.67 -25.35
CA TYR A 742 19.96 14.62 -24.35
C TYR A 742 18.51 14.21 -24.39
N ASP A 743 18.23 13.31 -25.32
CA ASP A 743 16.98 12.59 -25.35
C ASP A 743 17.01 11.69 -24.11
N LEU A 744 16.37 12.17 -23.05
CA LEU A 744 16.12 11.39 -21.84
C LEU A 744 15.09 10.27 -22.12
N ARG A 745 14.59 10.14 -23.35
CA ARG A 745 13.74 9.02 -23.72
C ARG A 745 14.53 7.70 -23.64
N PRO A 746 13.88 6.64 -23.14
CA PRO A 746 14.39 5.29 -23.10
C PRO A 746 14.43 4.62 -24.49
N GLU A 747 14.72 5.33 -25.58
CA GLU A 747 14.97 4.72 -26.90
C GLU A 747 16.29 3.89 -26.86
N HIS A 748 17.17 4.23 -25.91
CA HIS A 748 18.33 3.43 -25.53
C HIS A 748 18.10 2.55 -24.29
N ALA A 749 16.87 2.37 -23.78
CA ALA A 749 16.64 1.47 -22.64
C ALA A 749 17.05 0.03 -22.96
N ASP A 750 16.76 -0.44 -24.18
CA ASP A 750 17.22 -1.76 -24.63
C ASP A 750 18.76 -1.85 -24.75
N ALA A 751 19.43 -0.71 -24.94
CA ALA A 751 20.89 -0.62 -25.00
C ALA A 751 21.53 -0.41 -23.60
N THR A 752 20.85 0.27 -22.68
CA THR A 752 21.32 0.49 -21.29
C THR A 752 21.02 -0.70 -20.40
N MET A 753 19.97 -1.48 -20.67
CA MET A 753 19.76 -2.81 -20.05
C MET A 753 20.79 -3.85 -20.51
N ARG A 754 21.37 -3.66 -21.71
CA ARG A 754 22.43 -4.53 -22.26
C ARG A 754 23.85 -4.07 -21.94
N ARG A 755 24.02 -2.92 -21.29
CA ARG A 755 25.33 -2.52 -20.79
C ARG A 755 25.58 -3.35 -19.53
N PRO A 756 26.55 -4.29 -19.52
CA PRO A 756 26.97 -4.86 -18.25
C PRO A 756 27.31 -3.69 -17.31
N GLY A 757 26.77 -3.74 -16.10
CA GLY A 757 26.99 -2.68 -15.12
C GLY A 757 28.49 -2.37 -15.04
N PRO A 758 28.88 -1.09 -14.88
CA PRO A 758 30.28 -0.76 -14.71
C PRO A 758 30.83 -1.65 -13.61
N ALA A 759 31.96 -2.33 -13.87
CA ALA A 759 32.59 -3.19 -12.89
C ALA A 759 32.74 -2.37 -11.62
N SER A 760 31.99 -2.74 -10.58
CA SER A 760 32.13 -2.12 -9.28
C SER A 760 33.51 -2.51 -8.79
N THR A 761 34.50 -1.65 -9.02
CA THR A 761 35.70 -1.65 -8.19
C THR A 761 35.19 -1.29 -6.81
N GLN A 762 34.95 -2.32 -6.00
CA GLN A 762 34.81 -2.13 -4.56
C GLN A 762 36.18 -1.65 -4.07
N SER A 763 36.44 -0.35 -4.15
CA SER A 763 37.43 0.27 -3.29
C SER A 763 36.80 0.33 -1.92
N THR A 764 36.93 -0.76 -1.17
CA THR A 764 36.71 -0.73 0.28
C THR A 764 37.85 0.08 0.88
N ALA A 765 37.77 1.40 0.77
CA ALA A 765 38.47 2.29 1.67
C ALA A 765 37.79 2.12 3.03
N VAL A 766 38.35 1.22 3.84
CA VAL A 766 37.98 1.03 5.24
C VAL A 766 38.00 2.40 5.91
N ARG A 767 36.82 2.89 6.30
CA ARG A 767 36.68 4.05 7.15
C ARG A 767 37.26 3.65 8.51
N GLN A 768 38.55 3.95 8.70
CA GLN A 768 39.21 3.75 9.99
C GLN A 768 38.47 4.57 11.04
N LEU A 769 38.14 3.92 12.16
CA LEU A 769 37.71 4.61 13.37
C LEU A 769 38.80 5.63 13.78
N PRO A 770 38.43 6.74 14.44
CA PRO A 770 39.41 7.71 14.93
C PRO A 770 40.39 7.02 15.88
N GLN A 771 41.67 7.17 15.57
CA GLN A 771 42.79 6.66 16.35
C GLN A 771 42.85 7.36 17.71
N ARG A 772 43.13 6.58 18.75
CA ARG A 772 43.44 7.06 20.10
C ARG A 772 44.91 7.56 20.10
N PRO A 773 45.26 8.65 20.80
CA PRO A 773 46.59 9.26 20.69
C PRO A 773 47.66 8.43 21.42
N ASP A 774 48.74 8.17 20.68
CA ASP A 774 50.17 8.08 21.02
C ASP A 774 50.60 7.74 22.44
N GLN A 775 51.37 6.64 22.56
CA GLN A 775 52.55 6.57 23.43
C GLN A 775 53.70 5.82 22.72
N ASP A 776 54.69 6.62 22.35
CA ASP A 776 56.14 6.40 22.21
C ASP A 776 56.73 5.27 21.36
N GLU A 777 57.47 5.74 20.36
CA GLU A 777 58.49 5.05 19.60
C GLU A 777 59.61 4.47 20.47
N SER A 778 60.10 3.28 20.11
CA SER A 778 61.54 2.99 20.16
C SER A 778 61.93 1.84 19.22
N ASN A 779 62.37 2.27 18.03
CA ASN A 779 63.63 1.86 17.40
C ASN A 779 63.88 0.34 17.20
N GLN A 780 63.59 -0.12 15.98
CA GLN A 780 64.32 -1.21 15.30
C GLN A 780 65.85 -0.94 15.36
N PRO A 781 66.80 -1.92 15.26
CA PRO A 781 66.83 -2.88 14.14
C PRO A 781 67.65 -4.20 14.33
N ILE A 782 67.76 -4.95 13.20
CA ILE A 782 68.81 -5.93 12.82
C ILE A 782 68.58 -7.44 13.11
N ARG A 783 69.00 -8.19 12.09
CA ARG A 783 68.86 -9.61 11.72
C ARG A 783 69.60 -10.64 12.59
N ALA A 784 69.24 -11.91 12.29
CA ALA A 784 69.97 -13.18 12.44
C ALA A 784 69.70 -13.93 13.76
N SER A 785 69.45 -15.24 13.81
CA SER A 785 70.19 -16.36 13.19
C SER A 785 69.43 -17.69 13.38
N LEU A 786 69.69 -18.66 12.49
CA LEU A 786 69.32 -20.11 12.51
C LEU A 786 69.84 -20.84 13.80
N PRO A 787 69.51 -22.12 14.17
CA PRO A 787 69.21 -23.29 13.31
C PRO A 787 68.30 -24.45 13.84
N LEU A 788 68.13 -25.46 12.97
CA LEU A 788 67.74 -26.89 13.07
C LEU A 788 67.29 -27.54 14.41
N GLY A 789 66.24 -28.38 14.32
CA GLY A 789 66.23 -29.70 14.99
C GLY A 789 64.96 -30.11 15.76
N VAL A 790 64.16 -31.00 15.16
CA VAL A 790 63.35 -32.10 15.72
C VAL A 790 62.75 -31.96 17.14
N SER A 791 61.42 -32.09 17.24
CA SER A 791 60.82 -32.96 18.25
C SER A 791 59.59 -33.70 17.71
N VAL A 792 59.65 -35.02 17.85
CA VAL A 792 58.54 -35.96 17.67
C VAL A 792 57.79 -36.04 19.00
N ALA A 793 56.49 -35.78 18.98
CA ALA A 793 55.53 -36.30 19.94
C ALA A 793 54.30 -36.72 19.13
N ARG A 794 54.13 -38.03 18.86
CA ARG A 794 53.42 -39.00 19.72
C ARG A 794 52.03 -38.52 20.12
N ASP A 795 51.16 -38.37 19.11
CA ASP A 795 49.73 -38.49 19.37
C ASP A 795 49.08 -39.32 18.24
N PRO A 796 48.68 -40.58 18.51
CA PRO A 796 48.00 -41.42 17.52
C PRO A 796 46.52 -41.00 17.29
N SER A 797 46.05 -39.91 17.88
CA SER A 797 44.69 -39.40 17.68
C SER A 797 44.52 -38.50 16.45
N ALA A 798 45.60 -38.05 15.80
CA ALA A 798 45.53 -37.21 14.59
C ALA A 798 45.18 -37.98 13.28
N ILE A 799 44.95 -39.30 13.36
CA ILE A 799 44.61 -40.15 12.20
C ILE A 799 43.09 -40.29 12.00
N TYR A 800 42.26 -39.88 12.96
CA TYR A 800 40.81 -39.87 12.82
C TYR A 800 40.32 -38.44 12.56
N GLY A 801 39.92 -38.21 11.30
CA GLY A 801 39.63 -36.88 10.78
C GLY A 801 38.48 -36.15 11.46
N GLN A 802 38.54 -34.83 11.37
CA GLN A 802 37.37 -33.98 11.48
C GLN A 802 36.30 -34.48 10.49
N ALA A 803 35.18 -34.91 11.05
CA ALA A 803 33.97 -35.25 10.33
C ALA A 803 33.23 -33.96 9.98
N ASP A 804 33.72 -33.20 8.99
CA ASP A 804 32.85 -32.25 8.27
C ASP A 804 33.42 -31.71 6.94
N THR A 805 34.19 -32.51 6.20
CA THR A 805 34.55 -32.12 4.82
C THR A 805 34.61 -33.34 3.92
N SER A 806 33.63 -33.43 3.01
CA SER A 806 33.50 -34.48 2.00
C SER A 806 34.51 -34.36 0.84
N THR A 807 35.37 -33.34 0.88
CA THR A 807 36.30 -32.99 -0.19
C THR A 807 37.76 -32.94 0.28
N THR A 808 38.67 -33.36 -0.59
CA THR A 808 40.13 -33.24 -0.47
C THR A 808 40.61 -32.16 -1.44
N THR A 809 41.56 -31.34 -1.00
CA THR A 809 42.11 -30.26 -1.82
C THR A 809 43.44 -30.69 -2.44
N LEU A 810 43.52 -30.65 -3.77
CA LEU A 810 44.76 -30.86 -4.54
C LEU A 810 45.33 -29.49 -4.92
N GLN A 811 46.60 -29.22 -4.63
CA GLN A 811 47.30 -28.06 -5.14
C GLN A 811 47.99 -28.41 -6.46
N ILE A 812 47.68 -27.66 -7.50
CA ILE A 812 48.04 -27.96 -8.90
C ILE A 812 49.31 -27.21 -9.30
N ALA A 813 49.41 -25.93 -8.92
CA ALA A 813 50.55 -25.05 -9.23
C ALA A 813 50.62 -23.87 -8.24
N SER A 814 51.82 -23.32 -8.07
CA SER A 814 52.09 -22.04 -7.41
C SER A 814 52.75 -21.11 -8.41
N VAL A 815 52.21 -19.91 -8.58
CA VAL A 815 52.59 -18.99 -9.64
C VAL A 815 52.78 -17.59 -9.07
N ASP A 816 53.66 -16.78 -9.64
CA ASP A 816 53.99 -15.46 -9.08
C ASP A 816 52.92 -14.39 -9.39
N THR A 817 52.12 -14.61 -10.44
CA THR A 817 51.06 -13.66 -10.86
C THR A 817 49.67 -14.29 -10.80
N GLN A 818 48.68 -13.48 -10.43
CA GLN A 818 47.28 -13.89 -10.38
C GLN A 818 46.71 -14.21 -11.77
N GLU A 819 47.15 -13.48 -12.81
CA GLU A 819 46.70 -13.68 -14.19
C GLU A 819 47.11 -15.06 -14.74
N GLU A 820 48.32 -15.51 -14.43
CA GLU A 820 48.81 -16.83 -14.85
C GLU A 820 48.12 -17.96 -14.08
N ALA A 821 47.82 -17.75 -12.80
CA ALA A 821 47.01 -18.68 -12.01
C ALA A 821 45.59 -18.84 -12.60
N ASP A 822 44.96 -17.76 -13.07
CA ASP A 822 43.62 -17.81 -13.66
C ASP A 822 43.62 -18.50 -15.05
N GLN A 823 44.70 -18.39 -15.81
CA GLN A 823 44.87 -19.17 -17.06
C GLN A 823 44.99 -20.67 -16.77
N ILE A 824 45.73 -21.06 -15.73
CA ILE A 824 45.85 -22.46 -15.30
C ILE A 824 44.51 -22.99 -14.78
N VAL A 825 43.77 -22.19 -14.01
CA VAL A 825 42.42 -22.54 -13.55
C VAL A 825 41.50 -22.86 -14.73
N LYS A 826 41.45 -21.98 -15.74
CA LYS A 826 40.65 -22.22 -16.96
C LYS A 826 41.04 -23.51 -17.67
N ARG A 827 42.34 -23.79 -17.78
CA ARG A 827 42.84 -25.02 -18.43
C ARG A 827 42.44 -26.29 -17.67
N VAL A 828 42.44 -26.25 -16.34
CA VAL A 828 42.04 -27.39 -15.50
C VAL A 828 40.52 -27.56 -15.48
N GLN A 829 39.75 -26.46 -15.49
CA GLN A 829 38.28 -26.53 -15.54
C GLN A 829 37.75 -27.18 -16.83
N ILE A 830 38.45 -27.01 -17.96
CA ILE A 830 38.10 -27.69 -19.23
C ILE A 830 38.15 -29.22 -19.09
N SER A 831 38.99 -29.74 -18.18
CA SER A 831 39.09 -31.18 -17.91
C SER A 831 38.01 -31.74 -16.96
N GLY A 832 37.08 -30.89 -16.50
CA GLY A 832 35.98 -31.27 -15.62
C GLY A 832 36.31 -31.20 -14.12
N LEU A 833 37.51 -30.75 -13.74
CA LEU A 833 37.90 -30.56 -12.33
C LEU A 833 37.57 -29.13 -11.87
N ASN A 834 36.95 -29.00 -10.69
CA ASN A 834 36.60 -27.70 -10.11
C ASN A 834 37.83 -27.04 -9.45
N ALA A 835 38.60 -26.31 -10.27
CA ALA A 835 39.79 -25.57 -9.84
C ALA A 835 39.50 -24.09 -9.53
N TYR A 836 40.22 -23.52 -8.57
CA TYR A 836 40.18 -22.13 -8.16
C TYR A 836 41.58 -21.64 -7.75
N SER A 837 41.85 -20.34 -7.90
CA SER A 837 43.10 -19.69 -7.47
C SER A 837 42.92 -19.00 -6.10
N ARG A 838 43.97 -18.97 -5.28
CA ARG A 838 44.01 -18.26 -3.99
C ARG A 838 45.35 -17.55 -3.85
N VAL A 839 45.36 -16.34 -3.30
CA VAL A 839 46.62 -15.62 -3.00
C VAL A 839 47.45 -16.44 -2.00
N GLY A 840 48.74 -16.61 -2.31
CA GLY A 840 49.69 -17.36 -1.52
C GLY A 840 49.92 -16.76 -0.13
N PRO A 841 50.30 -17.57 0.88
CA PRO A 841 50.62 -17.07 2.21
C PRO A 841 51.75 -16.03 2.13
N GLY A 842 51.54 -14.86 2.75
CA GLY A 842 52.47 -13.73 2.68
C GLY A 842 52.22 -12.75 1.53
N GLY A 843 51.13 -12.91 0.77
CA GLY A 843 50.75 -11.96 -0.29
C GLY A 843 51.63 -11.99 -1.54
N GLN A 844 52.52 -12.99 -1.64
CA GLN A 844 53.36 -13.22 -2.81
C GLN A 844 52.81 -14.42 -3.58
N GLY A 845 52.47 -14.20 -4.86
CA GLY A 845 51.98 -15.23 -5.76
C GLY A 845 50.54 -15.70 -5.50
N ALA A 846 50.10 -16.60 -6.36
CA ALA A 846 48.81 -17.26 -6.35
C ALA A 846 49.00 -18.78 -6.46
N VAL A 847 48.28 -19.54 -5.64
CA VAL A 847 48.23 -20.99 -5.70
C VAL A 847 46.93 -21.44 -6.35
N VAL A 848 47.01 -22.40 -7.26
CA VAL A 848 45.86 -23.03 -7.92
C VAL A 848 45.54 -24.33 -7.21
N ARG A 849 44.28 -24.50 -6.80
CA ARG A 849 43.79 -25.67 -6.06
C ARG A 849 42.52 -26.22 -6.69
N ALA A 850 42.28 -27.52 -6.56
CA ALA A 850 41.03 -28.16 -6.94
C ALA A 850 40.47 -28.97 -5.78
N ALA A 851 39.16 -28.85 -5.54
CA ALA A 851 38.44 -29.65 -4.56
C ALA A 851 37.87 -30.89 -5.24
N VAL A 852 38.23 -32.08 -4.74
CA VAL A 852 37.81 -33.38 -5.27
C VAL A 852 37.13 -34.17 -4.15
N ALA A 853 36.16 -35.02 -4.46
CA ALA A 853 35.55 -35.90 -3.45
C ALA A 853 36.61 -36.79 -2.77
N ARG A 854 36.47 -37.00 -1.47
CA ARG A 854 37.39 -37.80 -0.64
C ARG A 854 37.18 -39.31 -0.83
N ASP A 855 37.22 -39.77 -2.08
CA ASP A 855 37.23 -41.18 -2.49
C ASP A 855 38.57 -41.48 -3.18
N ALA A 856 39.21 -42.58 -2.80
CA ALA A 856 40.50 -43.02 -3.34
C ALA A 856 40.46 -43.11 -4.89
N THR A 857 39.35 -43.62 -5.44
CA THR A 857 39.20 -43.74 -6.90
C THR A 857 39.19 -42.38 -7.59
N THR A 858 38.44 -41.42 -7.03
CA THR A 858 38.26 -40.09 -7.60
C THR A 858 39.55 -39.27 -7.49
N VAL A 859 40.27 -39.39 -6.36
CA VAL A 859 41.56 -38.73 -6.15
C VAL A 859 42.61 -39.27 -7.13
N ASP A 860 42.74 -40.58 -7.29
CA ASP A 860 43.72 -41.17 -8.22
C ASP A 860 43.42 -40.84 -9.69
N THR A 861 42.15 -40.84 -10.11
CA THR A 861 41.78 -40.40 -11.46
C THR A 861 42.09 -38.93 -11.69
N SER A 862 41.87 -38.08 -10.67
CA SER A 862 42.14 -36.64 -10.75
C SER A 862 43.64 -36.37 -10.82
N LEU A 863 44.45 -37.09 -10.04
CA LEU A 863 45.91 -36.98 -10.06
C LEU A 863 46.51 -37.42 -11.40
N ASN A 864 46.03 -38.52 -11.97
CA ASN A 864 46.48 -38.98 -13.28
C ASN A 864 46.09 -38.01 -14.40
N LEU A 865 44.88 -37.45 -14.36
CA LEU A 865 44.43 -36.44 -15.32
C LEU A 865 45.28 -35.17 -15.23
N LEU A 866 45.56 -34.68 -14.02
CA LEU A 866 46.41 -33.50 -13.82
C LEU A 866 47.86 -33.73 -14.28
N ARG A 867 48.40 -34.93 -14.11
CA ARG A 867 49.72 -35.32 -14.66
C ARG A 867 49.72 -35.37 -16.19
N GLN A 868 48.65 -35.85 -16.82
CA GLN A 868 48.50 -35.81 -18.29
C GLN A 868 48.44 -34.38 -18.84
N LEU A 869 47.87 -33.44 -18.07
CA LEU A 869 47.87 -32.01 -18.39
C LEU A 869 49.23 -31.32 -18.17
N GLY A 870 50.23 -32.06 -17.65
CA GLY A 870 51.59 -31.57 -17.42
C GLY A 870 51.82 -30.95 -16.05
N PHE A 871 50.87 -31.06 -15.11
CA PHE A 871 51.00 -30.52 -13.76
C PHE A 871 51.53 -31.56 -12.77
N LYS A 872 52.18 -31.10 -11.69
CA LYS A 872 52.64 -31.93 -10.58
C LYS A 872 51.75 -31.66 -9.35
N PRO A 873 50.57 -32.29 -9.25
CA PRO A 873 49.65 -32.00 -8.16
C PRO A 873 50.16 -32.59 -6.84
N GLU A 874 50.05 -31.79 -5.77
CA GLU A 874 50.35 -32.18 -4.40
C GLU A 874 49.07 -32.18 -3.56
N LEU A 875 48.95 -33.14 -2.65
CA LEU A 875 47.79 -33.25 -1.79
C LEU A 875 47.95 -32.29 -0.60
N VAL A 876 47.05 -31.31 -0.47
CA VAL A 876 47.10 -30.35 0.64
C VAL A 876 46.15 -30.84 1.72
N THR A 877 46.71 -31.46 2.74
CA THR A 877 46.01 -31.71 4.00
C THR A 877 46.08 -30.44 4.83
N ASN A 878 44.93 -29.80 5.09
CA ASN A 878 44.86 -28.81 6.17
C ASN A 878 45.14 -29.56 7.48
N MET A 879 46.32 -29.33 8.07
CA MET A 879 46.61 -29.75 9.44
C MET A 879 46.08 -28.72 10.43
#